data_AF-A0A6J2RVA2-F1
#
_entry.id   AF-A0A6J2RVA2-F1
#
_cell.length_a   1.000
_cell.length_b   1.000
_cell.length_c   1.000
_cell.angle_alpha   90.00
_cell.angle_beta   90.00
_cell.angle_gamma   90.00
#
_symmetry.space_group_name_H-M   'P 1'
#
loop_
_entity.id
_entity.type
_entity.pdbx_description
1 polymer ?
#
loop_
_entity_poly.entity_id
_entity_poly.type
_entity_poly.pdbx_seq_one_letter_code
_entity_poly.pdbx_strand_id
1 'polypeptide(L)'
;MSDSPASIQMDEVRRKSQALLSASGVSQDVKAEVQTMAGIALPFSEKYLHLGVEGVLRENTACRNKREVLESLSRLVKALSILEKYGCNLTSPARPRYWRSVKHNNPVFRTTVDAVKGGRTILFLYGYTNQQMDGLSFPDEVTEPDTEKVAAVTLEVMTLRTEVDMVVKGTHPHLELFKGIIPFIIQQDTLVSDAVVILPAEEQQVLPLKPTQGPAGQPLKTSTGASAVSNCNLCGAASSLVCISCENQSFCDACDDLFHRHPSRANHKRDKMQKTKPGTCTICGTSAVHAQCSTCDQRLCENCDKLFHSHPDRIGHNRNIISPAKTSSPSLSPWECAHCTTVNEMRAVLCVTCERPRLATAASTVQESLGSVPTSPNTEWQCKSCTVVNQGSSILCEVCERPRLATRPPVPPVLSSPGSLPDSGTKWMCQFCTYVNTHPIVVCEMCNLSCKDSAGFSLPRSLQQPPSSTKEKPKVGVKPTPKPRVDVEEKRQKMMREDGLNLLQQIREAEKRGISAEEVYAAICMCGGSNTNPCDWLTSELPHLLDEICAMAASVQLNYKAGDSGIQPVVERVGEEAEQSTPNVTGEGAKLSRAEAKLAWLSAGGDTDRAVRQLLRDRRVKMKELHSLGFRDVFQCEEALRLSGGEVKGALSLLQRPVLEPFHQRIWKDQPEPPIDPKDPDKQRMCRRLLALYDLPSWGRCELVLSLLQEPDVTYTLEDVVQAVKESQDKDFIRRVLTNECPCCLSIFPRSKMQSLTSCQCSVCHECFGRYFTLTVRDKHIRDMVCPVCGEPDINDPEQLDSYFSTLDIQLRVCLELDVYNLFHKKLTEHTLMKDPKFLWCCHCTSGFINDGDQLKVTCPSCRKSFCAQCKKALFSDLTVQEVLPR
;
A
#
# COMPACT_ATOMS: atom_id res chain seq x y z
N MET A 1 37.44 -13.50 7.96
CA MET A 1 36.22 -14.33 7.74
C MET A 1 36.27 -15.48 8.74
N SER A 2 35.28 -16.36 8.76
CA SER A 2 35.27 -17.52 9.64
C SER A 2 36.10 -18.64 9.02
N ASP A 3 37.21 -19.04 9.63
CA ASP A 3 38.04 -20.16 9.14
C ASP A 3 37.40 -21.54 9.45
N SER A 4 36.08 -21.57 9.62
CA SER A 4 35.26 -22.76 9.81
C SER A 4 35.26 -23.62 8.54
N PRO A 5 35.45 -24.95 8.62
CA PRO A 5 35.29 -25.85 7.48
C PRO A 5 33.94 -25.69 6.75
N ALA A 6 32.88 -25.36 7.49
CA ALA A 6 31.56 -25.09 6.91
C ALA A 6 31.51 -23.77 6.11
N SER A 7 32.25 -22.73 6.52
CA SER A 7 32.36 -21.48 5.74
C SER A 7 33.16 -21.71 4.46
N ILE A 8 34.27 -22.45 4.54
CA ILE A 8 35.10 -22.80 3.38
C ILE A 8 34.28 -23.61 2.35
N GLN A 9 33.53 -24.62 2.82
CA GLN A 9 32.61 -25.40 1.98
C GLN A 9 31.51 -24.54 1.36
N MET A 10 30.90 -23.63 2.14
CA MET A 10 29.88 -22.71 1.65
C MET A 10 30.43 -21.77 0.57
N ASP A 11 31.64 -21.22 0.76
CA ASP A 11 32.28 -20.32 -0.19
C ASP A 11 32.69 -21.02 -1.50
N GLU A 12 33.15 -22.27 -1.43
CA GLU A 12 33.45 -23.09 -2.62
C GLU A 12 32.18 -23.40 -3.41
N VAL A 13 31.14 -23.91 -2.76
CA VAL A 13 29.86 -24.26 -3.41
C VAL A 13 29.17 -23.01 -3.96
N ARG A 14 29.17 -21.88 -3.23
CA ARG A 14 28.62 -20.60 -3.70
C ARG A 14 29.35 -20.12 -4.96
N ARG A 15 30.70 -20.13 -4.97
CA ARG A 15 31.52 -19.69 -6.11
C ARG A 15 31.30 -20.56 -7.35
N LYS A 16 31.28 -21.89 -7.20
CA LYS A 16 30.99 -22.84 -8.29
C LYS A 16 29.61 -22.56 -8.89
N SER A 17 28.61 -22.44 -8.03
CA SER A 17 27.22 -22.22 -8.45
C SER A 17 27.02 -20.87 -9.14
N GLN A 18 27.72 -19.82 -8.68
CA GLN A 18 27.60 -18.47 -9.25
C GLN A 18 28.11 -18.44 -10.69
N ALA A 19 29.25 -19.09 -10.97
CA ALA A 19 29.81 -19.20 -12.31
C ALA A 19 28.95 -20.05 -13.27
N LEU A 20 28.22 -21.05 -12.75
CA LEU A 20 27.25 -21.81 -13.55
C LEU A 20 26.00 -20.96 -13.86
N LEU A 21 25.41 -20.31 -12.85
CA LEU A 21 24.17 -19.57 -12.99
C LEU A 21 24.32 -18.25 -13.77
N SER A 22 25.49 -17.61 -13.74
CA SER A 22 25.81 -16.45 -14.58
C SER A 22 26.04 -16.82 -16.05
N ALA A 23 26.34 -18.09 -16.35
CA ALA A 23 26.60 -18.58 -17.70
C ALA A 23 25.36 -19.19 -18.38
N SER A 24 24.56 -20.01 -17.68
CA SER A 24 23.37 -20.65 -18.26
C SER A 24 22.06 -19.91 -17.97
N GLY A 25 21.93 -19.31 -16.78
CA GLY A 25 20.67 -18.79 -16.26
C GLY A 25 19.60 -19.85 -15.98
N VAL A 26 19.97 -21.14 -15.89
CA VAL A 26 19.02 -22.25 -15.66
C VAL A 26 19.09 -22.71 -14.20
N SER A 27 18.02 -22.52 -13.43
CA SER A 27 17.99 -22.88 -11.99
C SER A 27 18.10 -24.38 -11.69
N GLN A 28 17.87 -25.24 -12.69
CA GLN A 28 18.05 -26.69 -12.54
C GLN A 28 19.53 -27.08 -12.44
N ASP A 29 20.46 -26.34 -13.08
CA ASP A 29 21.88 -26.68 -13.16
C ASP A 29 22.60 -26.57 -11.81
N VAL A 30 22.11 -25.67 -10.94
CA VAL A 30 22.66 -25.40 -9.59
C VAL A 30 21.79 -25.98 -8.47
N LYS A 31 20.79 -26.82 -8.80
CA LYS A 31 19.79 -27.31 -7.85
C LYS A 31 20.40 -28.19 -6.74
N ALA A 32 21.42 -28.99 -7.06
CA ALA A 32 22.09 -29.86 -6.09
C ALA A 32 22.96 -29.04 -5.13
N GLU A 33 23.67 -28.05 -5.65
CA GLU A 33 24.48 -27.10 -4.89
C GLU A 33 23.62 -26.23 -3.98
N VAL A 34 22.48 -25.70 -4.45
CA VAL A 34 21.52 -24.97 -3.63
C VAL A 34 20.95 -25.83 -2.50
N GLN A 35 20.66 -27.11 -2.76
CA GLN A 35 20.23 -28.04 -1.71
C GLN A 35 21.33 -28.31 -0.67
N THR A 36 22.59 -28.32 -1.10
CA THR A 36 23.78 -28.40 -0.23
C THR A 36 23.93 -27.12 0.60
N MET A 37 23.88 -25.95 -0.03
CA MET A 37 23.97 -24.63 0.64
C MET A 37 22.87 -24.46 1.69
N ALA A 38 21.63 -24.86 1.38
CA ALA A 38 20.52 -24.84 2.33
C ALA A 38 20.82 -25.71 3.56
N GLY A 39 21.41 -26.90 3.36
CA GLY A 39 21.76 -27.83 4.45
C GLY A 39 22.95 -27.41 5.33
N ILE A 40 23.77 -26.42 4.95
CA ILE A 40 24.95 -26.01 5.74
C ILE A 40 24.53 -25.19 6.98
N ALA A 41 25.03 -25.61 8.15
CA ALA A 41 24.89 -24.89 9.41
C ALA A 41 25.84 -23.69 9.52
N LEU A 42 25.34 -22.50 9.17
CA LEU A 42 26.01 -21.22 9.36
C LEU A 42 25.01 -20.16 9.83
N PRO A 43 25.43 -19.14 10.61
CA PRO A 43 24.61 -17.96 10.92
C PRO A 43 24.15 -17.26 9.63
N PHE A 44 22.97 -16.63 9.65
CA PHE A 44 22.44 -15.95 8.46
C PHE A 44 23.40 -14.89 7.89
N SER A 45 24.15 -14.20 8.74
CA SER A 45 25.17 -13.20 8.37
C SER A 45 26.43 -13.75 7.68
N GLU A 46 26.68 -15.06 7.75
CA GLU A 46 27.79 -15.74 7.04
C GLU A 46 27.28 -16.52 5.82
N LYS A 47 26.03 -17.02 5.90
CA LYS A 47 25.36 -17.75 4.84
C LYS A 47 24.89 -16.81 3.70
N TYR A 48 24.37 -15.64 4.06
CA TYR A 48 23.81 -14.63 3.16
C TYR A 48 24.62 -13.33 3.20
N LEU A 49 25.10 -12.88 2.05
CA LEU A 49 25.96 -11.71 1.87
C LEU A 49 25.23 -10.53 1.22
N HIS A 50 24.10 -10.77 0.55
CA HIS A 50 23.31 -9.77 -0.15
C HIS A 50 21.88 -9.62 0.40
N LEU A 51 21.27 -10.69 0.88
CA LEU A 51 19.92 -10.69 1.44
C LEU A 51 19.92 -10.43 2.95
N GLY A 52 19.15 -9.42 3.38
CA GLY A 52 18.82 -9.18 4.79
C GLY A 52 17.81 -10.20 5.36
N VAL A 53 18.17 -11.48 5.35
CA VAL A 53 17.26 -12.62 5.59
C VAL A 53 16.52 -12.52 6.92
N GLU A 54 17.16 -12.10 8.00
CA GLU A 54 16.49 -11.97 9.30
C GLU A 54 15.32 -10.98 9.26
N GLY A 55 15.47 -9.87 8.52
CA GLY A 55 14.41 -8.89 8.31
C GLY A 55 13.28 -9.46 7.47
N VAL A 56 13.61 -10.07 6.32
CA VAL A 56 12.62 -10.69 5.41
C VAL A 56 11.81 -11.77 6.14
N LEU A 57 12.44 -12.61 6.96
CA LEU A 57 11.73 -13.60 7.77
C LEU A 57 10.87 -12.91 8.84
N ARG A 58 11.45 -12.06 9.69
CA ARG A 58 10.76 -11.42 10.83
C ARG A 58 9.55 -10.56 10.41
N GLU A 59 9.65 -9.86 9.28
CA GLU A 59 8.54 -9.06 8.73
C GLU A 59 7.39 -9.92 8.19
N ASN A 60 7.67 -11.13 7.71
CA ASN A 60 6.65 -12.06 7.18
C ASN A 60 6.12 -13.06 8.24
N THR A 61 6.77 -13.18 9.41
CA THR A 61 6.36 -14.06 10.52
C THR A 61 5.77 -13.34 11.74
N ALA A 62 5.56 -12.02 11.68
CA ALA A 62 4.99 -11.20 12.77
C ALA A 62 3.51 -11.49 13.16
N CYS A 63 2.95 -12.62 12.73
CA CYS A 63 1.57 -13.04 13.00
C CYS A 63 1.43 -13.72 14.38
N ARG A 64 0.22 -13.70 14.97
CA ARG A 64 0.03 -14.11 16.38
C ARG A 64 -0.15 -15.62 16.60
N ASN A 65 -0.36 -16.43 15.56
CA ASN A 65 -0.53 -17.89 15.70
C ASN A 65 0.29 -18.71 14.69
N LYS A 66 0.59 -19.96 15.06
CA LYS A 66 1.43 -20.89 14.28
C LYS A 66 0.88 -21.18 12.87
N ARG A 67 -0.46 -21.15 12.68
CA ARG A 67 -1.10 -21.42 11.39
C ARG A 67 -0.87 -20.27 10.41
N GLU A 68 -1.15 -19.04 10.81
CA GLU A 68 -0.86 -17.84 10.02
C GLU A 68 0.62 -17.74 9.67
N VAL A 69 1.53 -18.08 10.59
CA VAL A 69 2.98 -18.11 10.33
C VAL A 69 3.32 -19.13 9.23
N LEU A 70 2.81 -20.36 9.29
CA LEU A 70 3.04 -21.39 8.25
C LEU A 70 2.41 -21.02 6.90
N GLU A 71 1.21 -20.44 6.90
CA GLU A 71 0.55 -19.94 5.68
C GLU A 71 1.31 -18.74 5.08
N SER A 72 1.90 -17.87 5.93
CA SER A 72 2.72 -16.74 5.49
C SER A 72 4.08 -17.18 4.93
N LEU A 73 4.76 -18.13 5.58
CA LEU A 73 5.97 -18.75 5.05
C LEU A 73 5.68 -19.48 3.72
N SER A 74 4.51 -20.12 3.59
CA SER A 74 4.05 -20.72 2.33
C SER A 74 3.80 -19.69 1.21
N ARG A 75 3.42 -18.44 1.55
CA ARG A 75 3.39 -17.32 0.59
C ARG A 75 4.81 -16.85 0.24
N LEU A 76 5.71 -16.79 1.21
CA LEU A 76 7.12 -16.42 1.00
C LEU A 76 7.85 -17.39 0.05
N VAL A 77 7.67 -18.71 0.19
CA VAL A 77 8.21 -19.72 -0.75
C VAL A 77 7.72 -19.48 -2.18
N LYS A 78 6.43 -19.15 -2.35
CA LYS A 78 5.84 -18.82 -3.67
C LYS A 78 6.43 -17.52 -4.25
N ALA A 79 6.57 -16.48 -3.45
CA ALA A 79 7.16 -15.21 -3.86
C ALA A 79 8.65 -15.37 -4.26
N LEU A 80 9.43 -16.10 -3.47
CA LEU A 80 10.83 -16.40 -3.77
C LEU A 80 10.96 -17.25 -5.05
N SER A 81 10.01 -18.13 -5.37
CA SER A 81 9.98 -18.88 -6.64
C SER A 81 9.74 -18.00 -7.87
N ILE A 82 9.07 -16.84 -7.70
CA ILE A 82 8.92 -15.84 -8.77
C ILE A 82 10.17 -14.94 -8.86
N LEU A 83 10.78 -14.60 -7.73
CA LEU A 83 12.04 -13.84 -7.69
C LEU A 83 13.24 -14.63 -8.23
N GLU A 84 13.29 -15.94 -8.00
CA GLU A 84 14.23 -16.88 -8.66
C GLU A 84 14.13 -16.74 -10.19
N LYS A 85 12.91 -16.77 -10.74
CA LYS A 85 12.68 -16.63 -12.18
C LYS A 85 13.08 -15.26 -12.71
N TYR A 86 12.89 -14.17 -11.96
CA TYR A 86 13.40 -12.85 -12.36
C TYR A 86 14.93 -12.82 -12.43
N GLY A 87 15.62 -13.44 -11.47
CA GLY A 87 17.08 -13.56 -11.48
C GLY A 87 17.60 -14.39 -12.66
N CYS A 88 17.07 -15.61 -12.83
CA CYS A 88 17.40 -16.49 -13.96
C CYS A 88 17.12 -15.86 -15.34
N ASN A 89 16.01 -15.12 -15.48
CA ASN A 89 15.68 -14.40 -16.73
C ASN A 89 16.68 -13.28 -17.06
N LEU A 90 17.40 -12.75 -16.07
CA LEU A 90 18.40 -11.69 -16.24
C LEU A 90 19.80 -12.25 -16.52
N THR A 91 20.18 -13.40 -15.97
CA THR A 91 21.45 -14.07 -16.28
C THR A 91 21.38 -14.96 -17.54
N SER A 92 20.18 -15.35 -17.98
CA SER A 92 20.04 -16.12 -19.23
C SER A 92 20.55 -15.35 -20.46
N PRO A 93 21.30 -16.00 -21.37
CA PRO A 93 21.65 -15.41 -22.66
C PRO A 93 20.44 -14.99 -23.51
N ALA A 94 19.27 -15.61 -23.30
CA ALA A 94 18.03 -15.37 -24.04
C ALA A 94 17.03 -14.47 -23.28
N ARG A 95 17.52 -13.35 -22.71
CA ARG A 95 16.75 -12.37 -21.93
C ARG A 95 15.38 -12.01 -22.58
N PRO A 96 14.25 -12.08 -21.84
CA PRO A 96 12.93 -11.70 -22.35
C PRO A 96 12.89 -10.23 -22.82
N ARG A 97 12.16 -9.92 -23.90
CA ARG A 97 12.14 -8.58 -24.54
C ARG A 97 11.87 -7.39 -23.61
N TYR A 98 11.14 -7.61 -22.51
CA TYR A 98 10.77 -6.59 -21.53
C TYR A 98 11.54 -6.71 -20.20
N TRP A 99 12.71 -7.38 -20.18
CA TRP A 99 13.50 -7.62 -18.96
C TRP A 99 13.83 -6.35 -18.16
N ARG A 100 13.87 -5.18 -18.81
CA ARG A 100 14.22 -3.89 -18.21
C ARG A 100 13.19 -3.37 -17.19
N SER A 101 11.96 -3.90 -17.15
CA SER A 101 10.90 -3.37 -16.27
C SER A 101 9.99 -4.45 -15.67
N VAL A 102 9.66 -4.30 -14.38
CA VAL A 102 8.67 -5.10 -13.65
C VAL A 102 7.51 -4.20 -13.25
N LYS A 103 6.32 -4.42 -13.82
CA LYS A 103 5.13 -3.62 -13.52
C LYS A 103 4.36 -4.16 -12.31
N HIS A 104 4.07 -3.28 -11.35
CA HIS A 104 3.29 -3.57 -10.14
C HIS A 104 1.84 -3.99 -10.46
N ASN A 105 1.30 -3.56 -11.61
CA ASN A 105 -0.05 -3.94 -12.06
C ASN A 105 -0.14 -5.38 -12.62
N ASN A 106 0.99 -6.09 -12.81
CA ASN A 106 1.00 -7.47 -13.27
C ASN A 106 0.33 -8.38 -12.20
N PRO A 107 -0.72 -9.15 -12.54
CA PRO A 107 -1.45 -9.97 -11.56
C PRO A 107 -0.57 -10.99 -10.81
N VAL A 108 0.39 -11.61 -11.50
CA VAL A 108 1.31 -12.60 -10.89
C VAL A 108 2.23 -11.90 -9.89
N PHE A 109 2.78 -10.74 -10.24
CA PHE A 109 3.61 -9.95 -9.33
C PHE A 109 2.82 -9.52 -8.09
N ARG A 110 1.65 -8.89 -8.30
CA ARG A 110 0.78 -8.37 -7.23
C ARG A 110 0.31 -9.46 -6.25
N THR A 111 0.04 -10.67 -6.73
CA THR A 111 -0.45 -11.78 -5.90
C THR A 111 0.64 -12.61 -5.23
N THR A 112 1.92 -12.40 -5.57
CA THR A 112 3.05 -13.18 -5.02
C THR A 112 4.12 -12.29 -4.40
N VAL A 113 4.90 -11.58 -5.22
CA VAL A 113 6.06 -10.78 -4.78
C VAL A 113 5.62 -9.53 -4.01
N ASP A 114 4.52 -8.89 -4.40
CA ASP A 114 3.98 -7.71 -3.69
C ASP A 114 3.16 -8.07 -2.45
N ALA A 115 2.77 -9.34 -2.32
CA ALA A 115 2.02 -9.86 -1.18
C ALA A 115 2.91 -10.23 0.02
N VAL A 116 4.24 -10.11 -0.11
CA VAL A 116 5.23 -10.40 0.95
C VAL A 116 6.13 -9.19 1.21
N LYS A 117 6.59 -9.05 2.46
CA LYS A 117 7.55 -8.01 2.83
C LYS A 117 8.95 -8.35 2.32
N GLY A 118 9.73 -7.33 1.95
CA GLY A 118 11.04 -7.46 1.30
C GLY A 118 11.03 -7.81 -0.20
N GLY A 119 9.89 -8.17 -0.81
CA GLY A 119 9.84 -8.64 -2.20
C GLY A 119 10.36 -7.63 -3.24
N ARG A 120 10.01 -6.34 -3.09
CA ARG A 120 10.55 -5.26 -3.95
C ARG A 120 12.05 -5.02 -3.73
N THR A 121 12.54 -5.14 -2.50
CA THR A 121 13.95 -4.95 -2.15
C THR A 121 14.86 -5.92 -2.91
N ILE A 122 14.40 -7.14 -3.16
CA ILE A 122 15.14 -8.15 -3.94
C ILE A 122 15.23 -7.74 -5.43
N LEU A 123 14.22 -7.08 -5.99
CA LEU A 123 14.31 -6.50 -7.34
C LEU A 123 15.30 -5.31 -7.39
N PHE A 124 15.35 -4.46 -6.37
CA PHE A 124 16.38 -3.41 -6.26
C PHE A 124 17.79 -4.01 -6.26
N LEU A 125 18.01 -5.15 -5.57
CA LEU A 125 19.31 -5.85 -5.56
C LEU A 125 19.69 -6.40 -6.95
N TYR A 126 18.73 -6.90 -7.74
CA TYR A 126 18.94 -7.30 -9.13
C TYR A 126 19.21 -6.12 -10.10
N GLY A 127 18.99 -4.87 -9.69
CA GLY A 127 19.27 -3.68 -10.51
C GLY A 127 18.03 -2.92 -11.00
N TYR A 128 16.82 -3.31 -10.61
CA TYR A 128 15.60 -2.54 -10.86
C TYR A 128 15.50 -1.34 -9.90
N THR A 129 16.42 -0.38 -10.02
CA THR A 129 16.60 0.73 -9.07
C THR A 129 15.85 2.01 -9.44
N ASN A 130 15.38 2.16 -10.68
CA ASN A 130 14.57 3.31 -11.10
C ASN A 130 13.09 3.04 -10.76
N GLN A 131 12.53 3.86 -9.87
CA GLN A 131 11.15 3.68 -9.39
C GLN A 131 10.15 4.40 -10.27
N GLN A 132 9.27 3.64 -10.93
CA GLN A 132 8.25 4.15 -11.85
C GLN A 132 6.86 4.12 -11.20
N MET A 133 5.92 4.93 -11.68
CA MET A 133 4.55 4.98 -11.15
C MET A 133 3.84 3.63 -11.20
N ASP A 134 4.07 2.83 -12.26
CA ASP A 134 3.45 1.52 -12.42
C ASP A 134 4.42 0.33 -12.26
N GLY A 135 5.65 0.54 -11.77
CA GLY A 135 6.66 -0.52 -11.67
C GLY A 135 8.03 -0.12 -11.11
N LEU A 136 9.00 -1.00 -11.30
CA LEU A 136 10.43 -0.73 -11.15
C LEU A 136 11.13 -1.02 -12.48
N SER A 137 12.13 -0.23 -12.86
CA SER A 137 12.96 -0.48 -14.04
C SER A 137 14.45 -0.41 -13.73
N PHE A 138 15.26 -0.93 -14.65
CA PHE A 138 16.66 -0.53 -14.73
C PHE A 138 16.77 0.96 -15.10
N PRO A 139 17.83 1.66 -14.69
CA PRO A 139 18.18 2.99 -15.21
C PRO A 139 18.49 2.94 -16.71
N ASP A 140 18.28 4.04 -17.43
CA ASP A 140 18.42 4.08 -18.89
C ASP A 140 19.88 4.05 -19.37
N GLU A 141 20.81 4.42 -18.50
CA GLU A 141 22.27 4.34 -18.71
C GLU A 141 22.79 2.89 -18.66
N VAL A 142 22.06 1.99 -17.97
CA VAL A 142 22.46 0.59 -17.80
C VAL A 142 21.94 -0.21 -18.99
N THR A 143 22.80 -0.51 -19.96
CA THR A 143 22.43 -1.28 -21.17
C THR A 143 22.17 -2.75 -20.88
N GLU A 144 22.98 -3.37 -20.02
CA GLU A 144 22.93 -4.80 -19.67
C GLU A 144 22.97 -4.99 -18.14
N PRO A 145 22.38 -6.07 -17.59
CA PRO A 145 22.43 -6.33 -16.15
C PRO A 145 23.82 -6.86 -15.74
N ASP A 146 24.20 -6.58 -14.50
CA ASP A 146 25.37 -7.18 -13.84
C ASP A 146 25.09 -8.67 -13.54
N THR A 147 25.48 -9.55 -14.47
CA THR A 147 25.13 -10.98 -14.42
C THR A 147 25.81 -11.73 -13.27
N GLU A 148 27.00 -11.30 -12.83
CA GLU A 148 27.70 -11.90 -11.69
C GLU A 148 26.97 -11.58 -10.37
N LYS A 149 26.60 -10.32 -10.16
CA LYS A 149 25.82 -9.89 -8.98
C LYS A 149 24.40 -10.47 -8.99
N VAL A 150 23.73 -10.47 -10.14
CA VAL A 150 22.40 -11.08 -10.27
C VAL A 150 22.48 -12.58 -9.96
N ALA A 151 23.48 -13.30 -10.45
CA ALA A 151 23.68 -14.72 -10.11
C ALA A 151 23.87 -14.92 -8.60
N ALA A 152 24.70 -14.09 -7.93
CA ALA A 152 24.90 -14.17 -6.48
C ALA A 152 23.60 -13.96 -5.68
N VAL A 153 22.86 -12.89 -5.99
CA VAL A 153 21.56 -12.61 -5.35
C VAL A 153 20.54 -13.73 -5.65
N THR A 154 20.54 -14.29 -6.87
CA THR A 154 19.62 -15.37 -7.25
C THR A 154 19.91 -16.65 -6.46
N LEU A 155 21.17 -17.01 -6.25
CA LEU A 155 21.54 -18.17 -5.42
C LEU A 155 21.11 -18.00 -3.97
N GLU A 156 21.22 -16.79 -3.41
CA GLU A 156 20.69 -16.50 -2.08
C GLU A 156 19.15 -16.61 -2.05
N VAL A 157 18.43 -16.09 -3.05
CA VAL A 157 16.97 -16.28 -3.17
C VAL A 157 16.58 -17.75 -3.26
N MET A 158 17.32 -18.56 -4.01
CA MET A 158 17.10 -20.00 -4.16
C MET A 158 17.42 -20.80 -2.89
N THR A 159 18.49 -20.42 -2.18
CA THR A 159 18.88 -21.03 -0.90
C THR A 159 17.82 -20.74 0.15
N LEU A 160 17.39 -19.47 0.28
CA LEU A 160 16.34 -19.06 1.21
C LEU A 160 15.00 -19.74 0.90
N ARG A 161 14.63 -19.87 -0.38
CA ARG A 161 13.43 -20.60 -0.78
C ARG A 161 13.48 -22.05 -0.32
N THR A 162 14.64 -22.68 -0.43
CA THR A 162 14.85 -24.09 -0.07
C THR A 162 14.82 -24.27 1.46
N GLU A 163 15.52 -23.42 2.21
CA GLU A 163 15.47 -23.45 3.68
C GLU A 163 14.04 -23.22 4.22
N VAL A 164 13.31 -22.23 3.72
CA VAL A 164 11.94 -21.95 4.18
C VAL A 164 10.96 -23.06 3.79
N ASP A 165 11.11 -23.66 2.60
CA ASP A 165 10.30 -24.82 2.18
C ASP A 165 10.55 -26.04 3.07
N MET A 166 11.80 -26.29 3.48
CA MET A 166 12.16 -27.35 4.44
C MET A 166 11.65 -27.03 5.86
N VAL A 167 11.66 -25.76 6.29
CA VAL A 167 11.06 -25.33 7.58
C VAL A 167 9.55 -25.54 7.57
N VAL A 168 8.84 -25.16 6.50
CA VAL A 168 7.39 -25.37 6.34
C VAL A 168 7.02 -26.86 6.33
N LYS A 169 7.90 -27.72 5.80
CA LYS A 169 7.73 -29.18 5.78
C LYS A 169 8.20 -29.90 7.05
N GLY A 170 8.86 -29.20 7.97
CA GLY A 170 9.45 -29.80 9.18
C GLY A 170 10.68 -30.67 8.91
N THR A 171 11.36 -30.52 7.76
CA THR A 171 12.49 -31.35 7.32
C THR A 171 13.84 -30.62 7.35
N HIS A 172 13.89 -29.41 7.92
CA HIS A 172 15.13 -28.62 7.98
C HIS A 172 16.14 -29.21 9.00
N PRO A 173 17.41 -29.49 8.62
CA PRO A 173 18.36 -30.13 9.54
C PRO A 173 18.74 -29.26 10.76
N HIS A 174 18.66 -27.93 10.60
CA HIS A 174 19.15 -26.94 11.56
C HIS A 174 18.05 -25.94 11.98
N LEU A 175 16.96 -26.45 12.58
CA LEU A 175 15.82 -25.63 13.04
C LEU A 175 16.21 -24.64 14.15
N GLU A 176 17.26 -24.93 14.90
CA GLU A 176 17.83 -24.10 15.96
C GLU A 176 18.32 -22.73 15.47
N LEU A 177 18.71 -22.60 14.19
CA LEU A 177 19.13 -21.32 13.61
C LEU A 177 17.95 -20.33 13.49
N PHE A 178 16.71 -20.81 13.39
CA PHE A 178 15.50 -19.98 13.30
C PHE A 178 14.92 -19.58 14.66
N LYS A 179 15.52 -20.05 15.76
CA LYS A 179 15.11 -19.90 17.17
C LYS A 179 15.27 -18.47 17.70
N GLY A 180 14.40 -17.57 17.24
CA GLY A 180 14.40 -16.14 17.58
C GLY A 180 13.89 -15.23 16.46
N ILE A 181 13.63 -15.80 15.28
CA ILE A 181 13.12 -15.10 14.09
C ILE A 181 11.74 -15.65 13.71
N ILE A 182 11.51 -16.95 13.87
CA ILE A 182 10.21 -17.59 13.59
C ILE A 182 9.61 -18.09 14.92
N PRO A 183 8.50 -17.51 15.40
CA PRO A 183 7.79 -18.01 16.57
C PRO A 183 7.30 -19.46 16.38
N PHE A 184 7.19 -20.20 17.49
CA PHE A 184 6.58 -21.55 17.58
C PHE A 184 7.28 -22.73 16.85
N ILE A 185 8.52 -22.58 16.37
CA ILE A 185 9.26 -23.70 15.73
C ILE A 185 9.56 -24.85 16.72
N ILE A 186 9.91 -24.56 17.97
CA ILE A 186 10.27 -25.59 18.96
C ILE A 186 9.06 -25.91 19.86
N GLN A 187 8.09 -26.62 19.27
CA GLN A 187 6.96 -27.20 20.00
C GLN A 187 6.46 -28.51 19.36
N GLN A 188 7.33 -29.17 18.61
CA GLN A 188 7.21 -30.57 18.21
C GLN A 188 8.45 -31.31 18.75
N ASP A 189 8.25 -32.59 19.04
CA ASP A 189 9.25 -33.56 19.46
C ASP A 189 10.01 -33.25 20.76
N THR A 190 9.33 -33.55 21.87
CA THR A 190 9.97 -34.10 23.07
C THR A 190 9.25 -35.39 23.47
N LEU A 191 9.09 -36.29 22.49
CA LEU A 191 8.74 -37.69 22.69
C LEU A 191 10.03 -38.50 22.53
N VAL A 192 10.66 -38.83 23.67
CA VAL A 192 11.88 -39.65 23.70
C VAL A 192 11.46 -41.12 23.86
N SER A 193 12.01 -42.01 23.04
CA SER A 193 11.78 -43.45 23.18
C SER A 193 12.74 -44.06 24.21
N ASP A 194 12.16 -44.88 25.09
CA ASP A 194 12.75 -46.02 25.80
C ASP A 194 14.02 -45.86 26.65
N ALA A 195 13.80 -45.85 27.97
CA ALA A 195 14.62 -46.61 28.92
C ALA A 195 13.72 -47.16 30.05
N VAL A 196 13.91 -48.43 30.44
CA VAL A 196 13.03 -49.15 31.38
C VAL A 196 13.54 -49.09 32.82
N VAL A 197 12.66 -48.84 33.79
CA VAL A 197 12.74 -49.29 35.21
C VAL A 197 11.31 -49.29 35.82
N ILE A 198 11.11 -49.89 37.00
CA ILE A 198 9.88 -50.63 37.37
C ILE A 198 9.17 -50.10 38.64
N LEU A 199 7.88 -49.68 38.50
CA LEU A 199 6.73 -49.76 39.44
C LEU A 199 6.80 -49.10 40.86
N PRO A 200 5.70 -49.02 41.66
CA PRO A 200 4.25 -48.81 41.35
C PRO A 200 3.52 -47.78 42.27
N ALA A 201 2.24 -47.48 41.94
CA ALA A 201 1.17 -46.96 42.84
C ALA A 201 1.33 -45.49 43.36
N GLU A 202 0.34 -44.80 43.94
CA GLU A 202 -1.06 -45.12 44.36
C GLU A 202 -2.12 -44.18 43.70
N GLU A 203 -3.22 -43.85 44.41
CA GLU A 203 -4.52 -43.48 43.86
C GLU A 203 -4.96 -41.99 43.98
N GLN A 204 -6.01 -41.63 43.22
CA GLN A 204 -7.17 -40.78 43.60
C GLN A 204 -7.11 -39.22 43.67
N GLN A 205 -8.15 -38.63 43.06
CA GLN A 205 -8.98 -37.47 43.49
C GLN A 205 -8.49 -35.99 43.43
N VAL A 206 -8.87 -35.32 42.33
CA VAL A 206 -9.96 -34.30 42.26
C VAL A 206 -9.92 -33.04 43.19
N LEU A 207 -9.60 -31.89 42.55
CA LEU A 207 -10.06 -30.51 42.84
C LEU A 207 -9.52 -29.82 44.16
N PRO A 208 -9.87 -28.56 44.51
CA PRO A 208 -8.97 -27.43 44.18
C PRO A 208 -8.76 -26.38 45.31
N LEU A 209 -7.93 -25.34 45.10
CA LEU A 209 -8.18 -23.90 45.39
C LEU A 209 -6.90 -23.02 45.46
N LYS A 210 -7.11 -21.69 45.59
CA LYS A 210 -6.14 -20.58 45.72
C LYS A 210 -5.25 -20.68 46.98
N PRO A 211 -4.16 -19.89 47.02
CA PRO A 211 -3.91 -19.05 48.20
C PRO A 211 -3.56 -17.58 47.89
N THR A 212 -3.39 -16.77 48.95
CA THR A 212 -3.26 -15.30 48.92
C THR A 212 -2.19 -14.84 49.92
N GLN A 213 -1.29 -13.92 49.50
CA GLN A 213 -0.36 -13.12 50.34
C GLN A 213 0.73 -13.87 51.16
N GLY A 214 1.83 -13.15 51.52
CA GLY A 214 3.00 -13.64 52.28
C GLY A 214 2.98 -13.23 53.77
N PRO A 215 4.09 -13.37 54.55
CA PRO A 215 5.28 -12.53 54.31
C PRO A 215 6.69 -13.06 54.74
N ALA A 216 7.73 -12.31 54.32
CA ALA A 216 9.04 -12.04 54.97
C ALA A 216 10.08 -13.16 55.30
N GLY A 217 11.31 -13.00 54.75
CA GLY A 217 12.55 -13.68 55.16
C GLY A 217 13.69 -13.55 54.12
N GLN A 218 14.86 -13.02 54.49
CA GLN A 218 16.03 -12.70 53.62
C GLN A 218 17.35 -13.19 54.26
N PRO A 219 18.57 -13.07 53.66
CA PRO A 219 19.02 -12.38 52.43
C PRO A 219 19.76 -13.37 51.45
N LEU A 220 20.68 -13.07 50.50
CA LEU A 220 21.47 -11.89 50.06
C LEU A 220 21.68 -11.86 48.51
N LYS A 221 21.69 -10.66 47.90
CA LYS A 221 22.51 -10.19 46.72
C LYS A 221 22.39 -10.95 45.37
N THR A 222 22.65 -10.34 44.20
CA THR A 222 23.19 -9.00 43.84
C THR A 222 22.19 -8.15 43.03
N SER A 223 22.53 -6.89 42.76
CA SER A 223 21.66 -5.88 42.13
C SER A 223 22.40 -4.98 41.16
N THR A 224 21.81 -4.72 39.99
CA THR A 224 22.20 -3.60 39.11
C THR A 224 20.93 -2.94 38.58
N GLY A 225 20.67 -1.68 38.96
CA GLY A 225 19.48 -0.94 38.56
C GLY A 225 19.85 0.31 37.77
N ALA A 226 19.24 0.50 36.61
CA ALA A 226 19.37 1.71 35.80
C ALA A 226 17.99 2.39 35.68
N SER A 227 17.88 3.64 36.14
CA SER A 227 16.65 4.44 36.00
C SER A 227 16.54 4.99 34.59
N ALA A 228 15.79 4.31 33.72
CA ALA A 228 15.46 4.82 32.39
C ALA A 228 14.49 6.02 32.48
N VAL A 229 14.75 7.05 31.68
CA VAL A 229 13.79 8.15 31.46
C VAL A 229 12.71 7.64 30.50
N SER A 230 11.45 7.71 30.91
CA SER A 230 10.32 7.27 30.10
C SER A 230 10.00 8.28 29.01
N ASN A 231 10.44 7.97 27.79
CA ASN A 231 10.10 8.71 26.57
C ASN A 231 8.82 8.15 25.93
N CYS A 232 8.08 9.01 25.23
CA CYS A 232 6.81 8.66 24.62
C CYS A 232 7.03 7.72 23.44
N ASN A 233 6.33 6.59 23.46
CA ASN A 233 6.48 5.51 22.47
C ASN A 233 6.03 5.89 21.04
N LEU A 234 5.42 7.08 20.85
CA LEU A 234 4.98 7.60 19.55
C LEU A 234 5.83 8.76 19.02
N CYS A 235 6.47 9.56 19.87
CA CYS A 235 7.16 10.79 19.45
C CYS A 235 8.51 11.07 20.14
N GLY A 236 8.96 10.22 21.06
CA GLY A 236 10.23 10.36 21.77
C GLY A 236 10.31 11.47 22.83
N ALA A 237 9.34 12.40 22.88
CA ALA A 237 9.25 13.43 23.92
C ALA A 237 8.96 12.82 25.30
N ALA A 238 9.31 13.49 26.39
CA ALA A 238 9.12 12.97 27.76
C ALA A 238 7.66 12.60 28.06
N SER A 239 7.43 11.39 28.59
CA SER A 239 6.10 10.90 28.94
C SER A 239 5.57 11.51 30.24
N SER A 240 4.26 11.74 30.27
CA SER A 240 3.48 12.21 31.42
C SER A 240 2.49 11.16 31.94
N LEU A 241 2.09 10.22 31.07
CA LEU A 241 1.03 9.24 31.28
C LEU A 241 1.51 7.84 30.90
N VAL A 242 0.96 6.82 31.55
CA VAL A 242 1.11 5.40 31.20
C VAL A 242 -0.28 4.77 31.07
N CYS A 243 -0.53 4.11 29.94
CA CYS A 243 -1.79 3.39 29.74
C CYS A 243 -1.57 1.89 29.99
N ILE A 244 -2.16 1.38 31.07
CA ILE A 244 -2.01 -0.02 31.50
C ILE A 244 -2.65 -0.97 30.48
N SER A 245 -3.80 -0.58 29.93
CA SER A 245 -4.53 -1.31 28.88
C SER A 245 -3.78 -1.36 27.53
N CYS A 246 -2.78 -0.51 27.33
CA CYS A 246 -1.91 -0.49 26.15
C CYS A 246 -0.52 -1.04 26.50
N GLU A 247 -0.43 -2.23 27.10
CA GLU A 247 0.85 -2.91 27.39
C GLU A 247 1.83 -2.06 28.25
N ASN A 248 1.31 -1.21 29.14
CA ASN A 248 2.06 -0.19 29.91
C ASN A 248 2.84 0.81 29.04
N GLN A 249 2.41 1.06 27.80
CA GLN A 249 3.01 2.08 26.94
C GLN A 249 2.89 3.48 27.56
N SER A 250 3.94 4.28 27.40
CA SER A 250 4.03 5.63 27.96
C SER A 250 3.85 6.71 26.90
N PHE A 251 3.10 7.74 27.26
CA PHE A 251 2.63 8.80 26.37
C PHE A 251 2.91 10.18 26.98
N CYS A 252 3.22 11.16 26.12
CA CYS A 252 3.05 12.57 26.47
C CYS A 252 1.58 12.97 26.23
N ASP A 253 1.08 13.97 26.94
CA ASP A 253 -0.36 14.32 26.97
C ASP A 253 -0.99 14.41 25.55
N ALA A 254 -0.32 15.08 24.60
CA ALA A 254 -0.81 15.24 23.23
C ALA A 254 -0.83 13.94 22.39
N CYS A 255 0.06 12.98 22.68
CA CYS A 255 0.04 11.67 22.02
C CYS A 255 -0.95 10.71 22.68
N ASP A 256 -1.24 10.88 23.97
CA ASP A 256 -2.28 10.14 24.68
C ASP A 256 -3.67 10.44 24.10
N ASP A 257 -4.00 11.73 23.96
CA ASP A 257 -5.26 12.20 23.39
C ASP A 257 -5.46 11.66 21.96
N LEU A 258 -4.43 11.72 21.12
CA LEU A 258 -4.51 11.23 19.74
C LEU A 258 -4.68 9.71 19.65
N PHE A 259 -4.00 8.93 20.51
CA PHE A 259 -4.03 7.47 20.47
C PHE A 259 -5.30 6.88 21.10
N HIS A 260 -5.88 7.55 22.10
CA HIS A 260 -7.10 7.14 22.79
C HIS A 260 -8.38 7.81 22.26
N ARG A 261 -8.29 8.70 21.25
CA ARG A 261 -9.46 9.27 20.54
C ARG A 261 -10.32 8.20 19.84
N HIS A 262 -9.79 7.01 19.58
CA HIS A 262 -10.52 5.91 18.95
C HIS A 262 -11.52 5.27 19.93
N PRO A 263 -12.79 5.00 19.55
CA PRO A 263 -13.82 4.50 20.48
C PRO A 263 -13.43 3.23 21.25
N SER A 264 -12.73 2.29 20.61
CA SER A 264 -12.26 1.05 21.26
C SER A 264 -11.12 1.25 22.26
N ARG A 265 -10.56 2.46 22.39
CA ARG A 265 -9.44 2.80 23.28
C ARG A 265 -9.74 3.92 24.27
N ALA A 266 -10.79 4.73 24.05
CA ALA A 266 -11.15 5.85 24.91
C ALA A 266 -11.29 5.47 26.40
N ASN A 267 -11.86 4.29 26.66
CA ASN A 267 -12.12 3.74 27.99
C ASN A 267 -10.90 3.08 28.68
N HIS A 268 -9.72 3.10 28.05
CA HIS A 268 -8.51 2.54 28.64
C HIS A 268 -8.07 3.31 29.91
N LYS A 269 -7.54 2.58 30.91
CA LYS A 269 -7.08 3.20 32.17
C LYS A 269 -5.68 3.80 32.03
N ARG A 270 -5.56 5.09 32.38
CA ARG A 270 -4.37 5.92 32.17
C ARG A 270 -3.94 6.55 33.48
N ASP A 271 -2.78 6.14 33.98
CA ASP A 271 -2.23 6.58 35.26
C ASP A 271 -1.08 7.58 35.03
N LYS A 272 -0.99 8.62 35.87
CA LYS A 272 -0.10 9.77 35.66
C LYS A 272 1.25 9.57 36.36
N MET A 273 2.36 9.72 35.64
CA MET A 273 3.70 9.44 36.17
C MET A 273 4.12 10.48 37.22
N GLN A 274 4.59 10.01 38.38
CA GLN A 274 5.09 10.89 39.42
C GLN A 274 6.46 11.48 39.03
N LYS A 275 6.58 12.81 39.06
CA LYS A 275 7.85 13.51 38.81
C LYS A 275 8.88 13.18 39.91
N THR A 276 9.90 12.42 39.58
CA THR A 276 11.11 12.28 40.40
C THR A 276 11.87 13.60 40.45
N LYS A 277 12.39 13.96 41.63
CA LYS A 277 13.18 15.19 41.83
C LYS A 277 14.60 15.02 41.28
N PRO A 278 15.26 16.09 40.79
CA PRO A 278 16.69 16.05 40.48
C PRO A 278 17.51 15.73 41.74
N GLY A 279 18.55 14.91 41.60
CA GLY A 279 19.33 14.38 42.72
C GLY A 279 20.23 15.41 43.42
N THR A 280 20.51 15.16 44.70
CA THR A 280 21.39 15.97 45.54
C THR A 280 22.82 15.41 45.62
N CYS A 281 23.74 16.25 46.11
CA CYS A 281 25.16 15.97 46.28
C CYS A 281 25.43 14.82 47.26
N THR A 282 26.29 13.87 46.90
CA THR A 282 26.62 12.70 47.75
C THR A 282 27.42 13.05 49.01
N ILE A 283 28.10 14.21 49.07
CA ILE A 283 28.86 14.63 50.25
C ILE A 283 28.03 15.47 51.24
N CYS A 284 27.20 16.40 50.77
CA CYS A 284 26.42 17.30 51.66
C CYS A 284 24.92 16.98 51.74
N GLY A 285 24.41 16.04 50.96
CA GLY A 285 23.01 15.56 50.93
C GLY A 285 21.94 16.58 50.48
N THR A 286 22.28 17.86 50.45
CA THR A 286 21.32 18.98 50.47
C THR A 286 21.39 19.87 49.24
N SER A 287 22.59 20.15 48.73
CA SER A 287 22.80 20.94 47.51
C SER A 287 22.56 20.10 46.25
N ALA A 288 22.13 20.73 45.14
CA ALA A 288 22.02 20.06 43.84
C ALA A 288 23.39 19.61 43.29
N VAL A 289 23.41 18.52 42.51
CA VAL A 289 24.63 18.07 41.81
C VAL A 289 25.02 19.07 40.72
N HIS A 290 26.31 19.44 40.68
CA HIS A 290 26.93 20.34 39.71
C HIS A 290 28.05 19.66 38.91
N ALA A 291 28.73 18.66 39.48
CA ALA A 291 29.78 17.90 38.81
C ALA A 291 29.64 16.40 39.10
N GLN A 292 30.02 15.57 38.13
CA GLN A 292 30.19 14.13 38.33
C GLN A 292 31.62 13.73 37.97
N CYS A 293 32.33 13.17 38.95
CA CYS A 293 33.68 12.66 38.79
C CYS A 293 33.63 11.18 38.38
N SER A 294 34.00 10.88 37.14
CA SER A 294 33.99 9.50 36.61
C SER A 294 35.06 8.63 37.27
N THR A 295 36.15 9.23 37.76
CA THR A 295 37.27 8.55 38.44
C THR A 295 36.97 8.19 39.91
N CYS A 296 35.95 8.79 40.53
CA CYS A 296 35.54 8.48 41.92
C CYS A 296 34.09 7.98 42.05
N ASP A 297 33.34 7.93 40.95
CA ASP A 297 31.88 7.78 40.89
C ASP A 297 31.13 8.62 41.95
N GLN A 298 31.48 9.91 42.04
CA GLN A 298 30.86 10.86 42.97
C GLN A 298 30.11 11.96 42.24
N ARG A 299 28.95 12.35 42.79
CA ARG A 299 28.03 13.35 42.23
C ARG A 299 27.95 14.52 43.21
N LEU A 300 28.71 15.57 42.95
CA LEU A 300 29.03 16.62 43.90
C LEU A 300 28.38 17.95 43.51
N CYS A 301 28.01 18.77 44.51
CA CYS A 301 27.73 20.19 44.27
C CYS A 301 29.04 20.97 44.10
N GLU A 302 28.95 22.19 43.57
CA GLU A 302 30.12 23.00 43.18
C GLU A 302 31.16 23.18 44.30
N ASN A 303 30.70 23.40 45.54
CA ASN A 303 31.59 23.57 46.69
C ASN A 303 32.21 22.23 47.14
N CYS A 304 31.46 21.13 47.10
CA CYS A 304 31.98 19.82 47.43
C CYS A 304 32.99 19.32 46.37
N ASP A 305 32.79 19.62 45.09
CA ASP A 305 33.76 19.25 44.04
C ASP A 305 35.10 19.96 44.25
N LYS A 306 35.07 21.28 44.47
CA LYS A 306 36.27 22.10 44.70
C LYS A 306 37.05 21.65 45.94
N LEU A 307 36.36 21.23 47.01
CA LEU A 307 37.00 20.75 48.25
C LEU A 307 37.48 19.28 48.17
N PHE A 308 36.84 18.42 47.38
CA PHE A 308 37.22 17.01 47.27
C PHE A 308 38.34 16.77 46.24
N HIS A 309 38.45 17.65 45.23
CA HIS A 309 39.46 17.60 44.17
C HIS A 309 40.55 18.68 44.30
N SER A 310 40.77 19.21 45.51
CA SER A 310 41.93 20.05 45.86
C SER A 310 43.14 19.25 46.37
N HIS A 311 42.98 17.94 46.62
CA HIS A 311 44.08 17.06 47.02
C HIS A 311 44.99 16.73 45.81
N PRO A 312 46.33 16.71 45.96
CA PRO A 312 47.26 16.46 44.85
C PRO A 312 46.91 15.22 44.02
N ASP A 313 46.66 14.08 44.69
CA ASP A 313 46.36 12.79 44.03
C ASP A 313 45.01 12.76 43.30
N ARG A 314 44.17 13.80 43.42
CA ARG A 314 42.80 13.85 42.89
C ARG A 314 42.57 15.02 41.94
N ILE A 315 43.53 15.93 41.80
CA ILE A 315 43.46 17.10 40.91
C ILE A 315 43.28 16.69 39.44
N GLY A 316 43.92 15.58 39.03
CA GLY A 316 43.87 15.04 37.66
C GLY A 316 42.66 14.17 37.33
N HIS A 317 41.67 14.03 38.23
CA HIS A 317 40.50 13.21 37.99
C HIS A 317 39.56 13.81 36.93
N ASN A 318 38.95 12.94 36.13
CA ASN A 318 38.05 13.33 35.05
C ASN A 318 36.69 13.75 35.60
N ARG A 319 36.39 15.05 35.52
CA ARG A 319 35.20 15.70 36.08
C ARG A 319 34.32 16.27 34.97
N ASN A 320 33.12 15.71 34.81
CA ASN A 320 32.10 16.28 33.94
C ASN A 320 31.27 17.30 34.73
N ILE A 321 31.38 18.58 34.35
CA ILE A 321 30.58 19.67 34.93
C ILE A 321 29.20 19.66 34.29
N ILE A 322 28.18 19.38 35.09
CA ILE A 322 26.77 19.50 34.75
C ILE A 322 26.39 20.98 34.86
N SER A 323 26.83 21.75 33.86
CA SER A 323 26.41 23.14 33.70
C SER A 323 24.88 23.21 33.65
N PRO A 324 24.22 24.10 34.42
CA PRO A 324 22.84 24.44 34.13
C PRO A 324 22.82 25.10 32.75
N ALA A 325 22.26 24.40 31.76
CA ALA A 325 22.04 24.97 30.43
C ALA A 325 21.26 26.28 30.60
N LYS A 326 21.82 27.38 30.08
CA LYS A 326 21.35 28.73 30.37
C LYS A 326 19.84 28.85 30.08
N THR A 327 19.14 29.58 30.93
CA THR A 327 17.74 29.97 30.71
C THR A 327 17.62 31.02 29.61
N SER A 328 18.01 30.65 28.39
CA SER A 328 17.37 31.15 27.18
C SER A 328 16.14 30.26 26.96
N SER A 329 14.97 30.75 27.37
CA SER A 329 13.72 30.27 26.77
C SER A 329 13.89 30.31 25.26
N PRO A 330 13.51 29.28 24.48
CA PRO A 330 13.28 29.50 23.07
C PRO A 330 12.23 30.60 22.99
N SER A 331 12.53 31.68 22.26
CA SER A 331 11.54 32.73 22.00
C SER A 331 10.33 32.05 21.38
N LEU A 332 9.15 32.29 21.98
CA LEU A 332 7.89 31.69 21.56
C LEU A 332 7.46 32.30 20.22
N SER A 333 8.13 31.91 19.14
CA SER A 333 7.84 32.36 17.79
C SER A 333 6.61 31.63 17.25
N PRO A 334 5.54 32.38 16.91
CA PRO A 334 4.52 31.88 16.00
C PRO A 334 5.14 31.41 14.68
N TRP A 335 4.47 30.52 13.97
CA TRP A 335 4.92 30.04 12.65
C TRP A 335 3.98 30.49 11.56
N GLU A 336 4.53 31.04 10.49
CA GLU A 336 3.78 31.43 9.32
C GLU A 336 3.51 30.22 8.42
N CYS A 337 2.27 30.07 7.93
CA CYS A 337 1.93 29.03 6.98
C CYS A 337 2.31 29.45 5.55
N ALA A 338 3.35 28.83 4.97
CA ALA A 338 3.85 29.13 3.62
C ALA A 338 2.74 29.21 2.53
N HIS A 339 1.68 28.41 2.67
CA HIS A 339 0.55 28.38 1.75
C HIS A 339 -0.40 29.61 1.84
N CYS A 340 -0.57 30.21 3.02
CA CYS A 340 -1.62 31.21 3.26
C CYS A 340 -1.21 32.40 4.14
N THR A 341 0.07 32.53 4.47
CA THR A 341 0.68 33.59 5.29
C THR A 341 0.04 33.84 6.67
N THR A 342 -0.85 32.95 7.14
CA THR A 342 -1.38 33.00 8.49
C THR A 342 -0.28 32.70 9.49
N VAL A 343 -0.14 33.58 10.47
CA VAL A 343 0.76 33.45 11.62
C VAL A 343 0.05 32.64 12.71
N ASN A 344 0.53 31.43 13.00
CA ASN A 344 -0.10 30.46 13.89
C ASN A 344 0.69 30.32 15.20
N GLU A 345 0.03 30.00 16.31
CA GLU A 345 0.74 29.73 17.56
C GLU A 345 1.77 28.60 17.43
N MET A 346 2.87 28.69 18.18
CA MET A 346 3.96 27.69 18.16
C MET A 346 3.47 26.24 18.43
N ARG A 347 2.35 26.09 19.15
CA ARG A 347 1.70 24.81 19.51
C ARG A 347 0.78 24.24 18.42
N ALA A 348 0.34 25.08 17.48
CA ALA A 348 -0.56 24.65 16.42
C ALA A 348 0.19 23.73 15.44
N VAL A 349 -0.25 22.48 15.31
CA VAL A 349 0.32 21.52 14.35
C VAL A 349 -0.23 21.74 12.95
N LEU A 350 -1.47 22.24 12.87
CA LEU A 350 -2.17 22.64 11.65
C LEU A 350 -2.36 24.17 11.64
N CYS A 351 -2.46 24.78 10.47
CA CYS A 351 -2.75 26.20 10.34
C CYS A 351 -4.20 26.50 10.76
N VAL A 352 -4.43 27.54 11.57
CA VAL A 352 -5.78 27.90 12.06
C VAL A 352 -6.72 28.39 10.94
N THR A 353 -6.18 28.84 9.80
CA THR A 353 -6.99 29.35 8.68
C THR A 353 -7.33 28.29 7.62
N CYS A 354 -6.41 27.37 7.31
CA CYS A 354 -6.53 26.42 6.20
C CYS A 354 -6.23 24.94 6.57
N GLU A 355 -6.09 24.64 7.86
CA GLU A 355 -5.84 23.31 8.44
C GLU A 355 -4.63 22.52 7.90
N ARG A 356 -3.74 23.15 7.10
CA ARG A 356 -2.54 22.50 6.58
C ARG A 356 -1.47 22.31 7.67
N PRO A 357 -0.76 21.17 7.72
CA PRO A 357 0.32 20.95 8.67
C PRO A 357 1.44 22.00 8.58
N ARG A 358 2.11 22.26 9.71
CA ARG A 358 3.26 23.19 9.83
C ARG A 358 4.42 22.91 8.87
N LEU A 359 4.57 21.67 8.41
CA LEU A 359 5.60 21.22 7.47
C LEU A 359 5.06 21.02 6.04
N ALA A 360 3.83 21.48 5.74
CA ALA A 360 3.31 21.54 4.38
C ALA A 360 3.91 22.73 3.63
N THR A 361 5.11 22.53 3.08
CA THR A 361 5.70 23.39 2.04
C THR A 361 4.70 23.56 0.89
N ALA A 362 4.83 24.64 0.11
CA ALA A 362 4.10 24.80 -1.14
C ALA A 362 4.51 23.68 -2.12
N ALA A 363 3.77 22.58 -2.11
CA ALA A 363 4.08 21.40 -2.90
C ALA A 363 3.80 21.65 -4.37
N SER A 364 4.84 21.55 -5.21
CA SER A 364 4.69 21.48 -6.66
C SER A 364 3.70 20.39 -7.04
N THR A 365 2.71 20.71 -7.88
CA THR A 365 1.54 19.86 -8.14
C THR A 365 1.89 18.62 -8.98
N VAL A 366 2.45 17.59 -8.33
CA VAL A 366 2.58 16.25 -8.91
C VAL A 366 1.27 15.50 -8.64
N GLN A 367 0.40 15.47 -9.65
CA GLN A 367 -0.92 14.87 -9.55
C GLN A 367 -0.95 13.43 -10.08
N GLU A 368 -1.32 12.48 -9.22
CA GLU A 368 -1.89 11.21 -9.67
C GLU A 368 -3.31 11.43 -10.24
N SER A 369 -3.49 11.13 -11.53
CA SER A 369 -4.78 10.67 -12.10
C SER A 369 -4.60 10.23 -13.56
N LEU A 370 -5.21 9.10 -13.94
CA LEU A 370 -5.34 8.74 -15.36
C LEU A 370 -6.35 9.64 -16.07
N GLY A 371 -6.12 9.92 -17.36
CA GLY A 371 -7.17 10.24 -18.31
C GLY A 371 -7.47 11.73 -18.55
N SER A 372 -7.27 12.16 -19.79
CA SER A 372 -7.69 13.43 -20.42
C SER A 372 -7.07 14.75 -19.92
N VAL A 373 -6.72 15.57 -20.93
CA VAL A 373 -6.12 16.92 -20.89
C VAL A 373 -7.27 17.94 -20.94
N PRO A 374 -7.27 19.06 -20.16
CA PRO A 374 -6.43 20.23 -20.46
C PRO A 374 -5.59 20.82 -19.30
N THR A 375 -4.28 20.87 -19.56
CA THR A 375 -3.32 21.96 -19.27
C THR A 375 -3.59 22.91 -18.09
N SER A 376 -2.96 22.62 -16.95
CA SER A 376 -2.59 23.66 -15.95
C SER A 376 -1.27 24.34 -16.35
N PRO A 377 -1.09 25.67 -16.17
CA PRO A 377 -0.10 26.45 -16.91
C PRO A 377 1.31 26.53 -16.26
N ASN A 378 1.75 25.54 -15.49
CA ASN A 378 2.96 25.65 -14.64
C ASN A 378 4.02 24.56 -14.80
N THR A 379 3.77 23.46 -15.52
CA THR A 379 4.83 22.50 -15.91
C THR A 379 5.76 23.06 -16.98
N GLU A 380 5.29 24.04 -17.75
CA GLU A 380 5.98 24.68 -18.87
C GLU A 380 5.59 26.17 -18.91
N TRP A 381 6.47 27.05 -19.39
CA TRP A 381 6.18 28.48 -19.54
C TRP A 381 6.55 29.00 -20.93
N GLN A 382 5.63 29.76 -21.54
CA GLN A 382 5.87 30.41 -22.82
C GLN A 382 6.62 31.74 -22.64
N CYS A 383 7.74 31.91 -23.34
CA CYS A 383 8.55 33.11 -23.22
C CYS A 383 7.86 34.34 -23.84
N LYS A 384 7.62 35.36 -23.02
CA LYS A 384 7.00 36.64 -23.43
C LYS A 384 7.84 37.47 -24.43
N SER A 385 9.08 37.05 -24.73
CA SER A 385 9.97 37.68 -25.71
C SER A 385 10.09 36.92 -27.04
N CYS A 386 10.17 35.58 -27.04
CA CYS A 386 10.39 34.76 -28.25
C CYS A 386 9.34 33.64 -28.49
N THR A 387 8.32 33.54 -27.64
CA THR A 387 7.22 32.54 -27.70
C THR A 387 7.59 31.06 -27.61
N VAL A 388 8.88 30.73 -27.41
CA VAL A 388 9.34 29.37 -27.07
C VAL A 388 8.72 28.91 -25.75
N VAL A 389 8.29 27.65 -25.70
CA VAL A 389 7.78 26.98 -24.49
C VAL A 389 8.96 26.28 -23.81
N ASN A 390 9.23 26.65 -22.56
CA ASN A 390 10.40 26.20 -21.80
C ASN A 390 9.93 25.39 -20.58
N GLN A 391 10.73 24.44 -20.11
CA GLN A 391 10.37 23.64 -18.95
C GLN A 391 10.21 24.49 -17.69
N GLY A 392 9.23 24.16 -16.84
CA GLY A 392 8.82 24.94 -15.66
C GLY A 392 9.94 25.21 -14.65
N SER A 393 10.93 24.31 -14.58
CA SER A 393 12.15 24.40 -13.77
C SER A 393 13.20 25.38 -14.31
N SER A 394 13.13 25.80 -15.58
CA SER A 394 14.12 26.72 -16.16
C SER A 394 13.75 28.17 -15.87
N ILE A 395 14.64 28.87 -15.15
CA ILE A 395 14.53 30.32 -14.90
C ILE A 395 14.87 31.18 -16.13
N LEU A 396 15.51 30.59 -17.15
CA LEU A 396 15.90 31.22 -18.42
C LEU A 396 15.21 30.58 -19.62
N CYS A 397 14.93 31.37 -20.65
CA CYS A 397 14.53 30.81 -21.94
C CYS A 397 15.74 30.19 -22.65
N GLU A 398 15.63 28.94 -23.08
CA GLU A 398 16.72 28.18 -23.71
C GLU A 398 17.20 28.78 -25.05
N VAL A 399 16.32 29.50 -25.77
CA VAL A 399 16.61 30.08 -27.09
C VAL A 399 17.06 31.54 -27.04
N CYS A 400 16.67 32.31 -26.03
CA CYS A 400 16.96 33.75 -25.98
C CYS A 400 17.55 34.26 -24.66
N GLU A 401 17.87 33.36 -23.72
CA GLU A 401 18.54 33.63 -22.44
C GLU A 401 17.84 34.68 -21.56
N ARG A 402 16.56 34.99 -21.83
CA ARG A 402 15.78 35.95 -21.05
C ARG A 402 15.10 35.27 -19.85
N PRO A 403 15.04 35.92 -18.68
CA PRO A 403 14.35 35.40 -17.50
C PRO A 403 12.87 35.09 -17.77
N ARG A 404 12.34 34.05 -17.11
CA ARG A 404 10.93 33.59 -17.16
C ARG A 404 9.89 34.70 -17.09
N LEU A 405 10.15 35.72 -16.29
CA LEU A 405 9.19 36.77 -15.95
C LEU A 405 9.47 38.11 -16.65
N ALA A 406 10.51 38.20 -17.49
CA ALA A 406 10.86 39.42 -18.22
C ALA A 406 9.75 39.89 -19.18
N THR A 407 9.42 41.18 -19.13
CA THR A 407 8.36 41.80 -19.94
C THR A 407 8.86 42.20 -21.34
N ARG A 408 7.92 42.32 -22.29
CA ARG A 408 8.21 42.83 -23.65
C ARG A 408 8.38 44.35 -23.59
N PRO A 409 9.49 44.91 -24.12
CA PRO A 409 9.74 46.34 -24.01
C PRO A 409 8.86 47.15 -24.99
N PRO A 410 8.54 48.43 -24.69
CA PRO A 410 7.70 49.27 -25.57
C PRO A 410 8.29 49.43 -26.98
N VAL A 411 7.45 49.31 -28.01
CA VAL A 411 7.89 49.37 -29.42
C VAL A 411 7.72 50.80 -29.96
N PRO A 412 8.80 51.52 -30.32
CA PRO A 412 8.69 52.77 -31.08
C PRO A 412 8.32 52.46 -32.55
N PRO A 413 7.62 53.37 -33.26
CA PRO A 413 7.20 53.13 -34.63
C PRO A 413 8.39 52.99 -35.59
N VAL A 414 8.36 51.96 -36.44
CA VAL A 414 9.44 51.60 -37.36
C VAL A 414 9.38 52.45 -38.63
N LEU A 415 10.49 53.10 -38.98
CA LEU A 415 10.70 53.74 -40.27
C LEU A 415 11.47 52.80 -41.22
N SER A 416 10.89 52.54 -42.38
CA SER A 416 11.47 51.68 -43.43
C SER A 416 12.65 52.33 -44.16
N SER A 417 13.60 51.53 -44.65
CA SER A 417 14.49 51.89 -45.77
C SER A 417 15.04 50.63 -46.48
N PRO A 418 15.43 50.68 -47.78
CA PRO A 418 15.39 49.49 -48.66
C PRO A 418 16.66 49.19 -49.50
N GLY A 419 16.71 47.98 -50.10
CA GLY A 419 17.69 47.55 -51.12
C GLY A 419 18.99 46.95 -50.55
N SER A 420 19.70 46.02 -51.21
CA SER A 420 19.53 45.35 -52.52
C SER A 420 20.27 43.99 -52.49
N LEU A 421 19.65 42.83 -52.80
CA LEU A 421 19.51 42.17 -54.14
C LEU A 421 20.82 41.54 -54.71
N PRO A 422 20.78 40.41 -55.47
CA PRO A 422 20.27 39.08 -55.08
C PRO A 422 21.16 37.88 -55.55
N ASP A 423 20.98 36.67 -54.99
CA ASP A 423 21.06 35.33 -55.64
C ASP A 423 21.02 34.21 -54.55
N SER A 424 20.64 32.94 -54.77
CA SER A 424 19.95 32.28 -55.89
C SER A 424 19.23 30.99 -55.39
N GLY A 425 18.34 30.40 -56.20
CA GLY A 425 18.03 28.95 -56.11
C GLY A 425 17.04 28.42 -55.05
N THR A 426 15.73 28.58 -55.31
CA THR A 426 14.71 27.51 -55.17
C THR A 426 14.53 26.73 -53.85
N LYS A 427 14.80 27.32 -52.67
CA LYS A 427 14.37 26.74 -51.37
C LYS A 427 13.74 27.79 -50.47
N TRP A 428 12.61 27.47 -49.82
CA TRP A 428 11.98 28.35 -48.83
C TRP A 428 11.52 27.61 -47.58
N MET A 429 11.80 28.21 -46.42
CA MET A 429 11.40 27.71 -45.11
C MET A 429 10.01 28.25 -44.76
N CYS A 430 9.08 27.37 -44.41
CA CYS A 430 7.71 27.75 -44.04
C CYS A 430 7.69 28.48 -42.70
N GLN A 431 7.13 29.69 -42.66
CA GLN A 431 7.06 30.49 -41.43
C GLN A 431 6.11 29.91 -40.36
N PHE A 432 5.23 28.97 -40.76
CA PHE A 432 4.25 28.33 -39.87
C PHE A 432 4.70 26.98 -39.29
N CYS A 433 5.54 26.22 -40.00
CA CYS A 433 5.94 24.86 -39.61
C CYS A 433 7.43 24.53 -39.83
N THR A 434 8.25 25.53 -40.16
CA THR A 434 9.72 25.46 -40.40
C THR A 434 10.23 24.44 -41.43
N TYR A 435 9.35 23.70 -42.12
CA TYR A 435 9.72 22.81 -43.21
C TYR A 435 10.35 23.57 -44.40
N VAL A 436 11.38 22.99 -45.00
CA VAL A 436 12.12 23.59 -46.13
C VAL A 436 11.68 22.95 -47.43
N ASN A 437 10.83 23.65 -48.17
CA ASN A 437 10.30 23.18 -49.45
C ASN A 437 11.41 23.27 -50.51
N THR A 438 11.65 22.18 -51.25
CA THR A 438 12.76 22.04 -52.21
C THR A 438 12.39 22.25 -53.67
N HIS A 439 11.11 22.52 -53.94
CA HIS A 439 10.54 22.75 -55.26
C HIS A 439 9.84 24.12 -55.33
N PRO A 440 9.66 24.72 -56.52
CA PRO A 440 9.07 26.06 -56.67
C PRO A 440 7.54 26.04 -56.51
N ILE A 441 7.05 25.58 -55.35
CA ILE A 441 5.64 25.51 -54.96
C ILE A 441 5.33 26.64 -53.98
N VAL A 442 4.22 27.34 -54.18
CA VAL A 442 3.79 28.51 -53.37
C VAL A 442 3.09 28.14 -52.06
N VAL A 443 2.71 26.88 -51.90
CA VAL A 443 2.20 26.27 -50.66
C VAL A 443 3.20 25.27 -50.13
N CYS A 444 3.25 25.09 -48.80
CA CYS A 444 4.21 24.18 -48.17
C CYS A 444 3.71 22.72 -48.21
N GLU A 445 4.54 21.78 -48.66
CA GLU A 445 4.17 20.37 -48.87
C GLU A 445 3.67 19.66 -47.60
N MET A 446 4.14 20.07 -46.42
CA MET A 446 3.81 19.44 -45.13
C MET A 446 2.56 20.02 -44.45
N CYS A 447 2.06 21.19 -44.86
CA CYS A 447 0.91 21.83 -44.20
C CYS A 447 -0.09 22.52 -45.15
N ASN A 448 0.17 22.54 -46.46
CA ASN A 448 -0.62 23.18 -47.52
C ASN A 448 -0.91 24.69 -47.34
N LEU A 449 -0.23 25.37 -46.41
CA LEU A 449 -0.35 26.82 -46.21
C LEU A 449 0.51 27.61 -47.20
N SER A 450 -0.02 28.75 -47.65
CA SER A 450 0.66 29.70 -48.56
C SER A 450 1.90 30.32 -47.92
N CYS A 451 2.90 30.63 -48.76
CA CYS A 451 4.05 31.45 -48.35
C CYS A 451 3.66 32.88 -47.91
N LYS A 452 2.47 33.37 -48.29
CA LYS A 452 1.88 34.63 -47.81
C LYS A 452 0.36 34.55 -47.80
N ASP A 453 -0.24 34.91 -46.68
CA ASP A 453 -1.63 35.38 -46.62
C ASP A 453 -1.74 36.61 -45.73
N SER A 454 -2.52 37.58 -46.18
CA SER A 454 -3.12 38.63 -45.35
C SER A 454 -4.63 38.56 -45.61
N ALA A 455 -5.43 38.62 -44.55
CA ALA A 455 -6.87 38.39 -44.65
C ALA A 455 -7.57 39.42 -45.57
N GLY A 456 -8.74 39.04 -46.10
CA GLY A 456 -9.57 39.89 -46.97
C GLY A 456 -10.18 41.11 -46.25
N PHE A 457 -11.00 41.93 -46.92
CA PHE A 457 -11.79 41.67 -48.13
C PHE A 457 -12.06 42.95 -48.97
N SER A 458 -12.38 42.75 -50.26
CA SER A 458 -13.25 43.61 -51.12
C SER A 458 -12.88 45.06 -51.49
N LEU A 459 -12.32 45.22 -52.72
CA LEU A 459 -12.83 46.01 -53.88
C LEU A 459 -13.21 47.53 -53.77
N PRO A 460 -13.29 48.32 -54.88
CA PRO A 460 -12.93 48.08 -56.30
C PRO A 460 -12.05 49.18 -56.97
N ARG A 461 -11.81 49.06 -58.30
CA ARG A 461 -11.45 50.06 -59.36
C ARG A 461 -10.65 51.34 -59.00
N SER A 462 -9.50 51.70 -59.60
CA SER A 462 -9.04 51.74 -61.02
C SER A 462 -9.27 53.09 -61.78
N LEU A 463 -8.14 53.67 -62.23
CA LEU A 463 -7.91 54.66 -63.32
C LEU A 463 -8.12 56.19 -63.14
N GLN A 464 -7.15 56.95 -63.69
CA GLN A 464 -7.12 58.39 -64.05
C GLN A 464 -7.10 59.40 -62.87
N GLN A 465 -6.26 60.46 -62.80
CA GLN A 465 -5.58 61.28 -63.84
C GLN A 465 -4.13 61.73 -63.46
N PRO A 466 -3.33 62.26 -64.42
CA PRO A 466 -2.01 62.93 -64.23
C PRO A 466 -2.06 64.47 -64.47
N PRO A 467 -0.95 65.25 -64.54
CA PRO A 467 0.29 65.36 -63.73
C PRO A 467 0.59 66.84 -63.35
N SER A 468 1.87 67.22 -63.18
CA SER A 468 2.44 68.60 -63.26
C SER A 468 2.24 69.56 -62.05
N SER A 469 3.12 70.53 -61.73
CA SER A 469 4.49 70.85 -62.22
C SER A 469 5.26 71.86 -61.33
N THR A 470 6.60 71.80 -61.40
CA THR A 470 7.60 72.91 -61.31
C THR A 470 7.65 73.89 -60.12
N LYS A 471 8.82 73.95 -59.44
CA LYS A 471 9.76 75.12 -59.29
C LYS A 471 10.63 74.97 -58.03
N GLU A 472 11.94 74.73 -58.16
CA GLU A 472 13.07 75.69 -58.30
C GLU A 472 13.72 76.07 -56.95
N LYS A 473 15.03 75.82 -56.83
CA LYS A 473 15.90 76.27 -55.72
C LYS A 473 16.61 77.58 -56.12
N PRO A 474 17.10 78.41 -55.18
CA PRO A 474 18.56 78.34 -54.92
C PRO A 474 19.07 78.76 -53.52
N LYS A 475 20.07 78.00 -53.00
CA LYS A 475 21.25 78.46 -52.21
C LYS A 475 21.00 79.11 -50.81
N VAL A 476 21.92 79.05 -49.83
CA VAL A 476 23.14 78.27 -49.60
C VAL A 476 23.35 78.13 -48.07
N GLY A 477 23.96 77.03 -47.60
CA GLY A 477 24.32 76.81 -46.19
C GLY A 477 25.24 75.59 -46.02
N VAL A 478 26.16 75.63 -45.05
CA VAL A 478 27.23 74.62 -44.89
C VAL A 478 26.79 73.44 -44.01
N LYS A 479 27.38 72.26 -44.25
CA LYS A 479 27.27 71.02 -43.42
C LYS A 479 27.37 71.33 -41.91
N PRO A 480 26.60 70.60 -41.08
CA PRO A 480 27.18 69.38 -40.50
C PRO A 480 26.28 68.14 -40.60
N THR A 481 26.90 66.96 -40.45
CA THR A 481 26.24 65.64 -40.47
C THR A 481 25.78 65.21 -39.07
N PRO A 482 24.55 64.67 -38.89
CA PRO A 482 24.12 64.08 -37.63
C PRO A 482 24.80 62.73 -37.32
N LYS A 483 24.96 62.41 -36.04
CA LYS A 483 25.61 61.19 -35.51
C LYS A 483 24.65 59.97 -35.49
N PRO A 484 25.16 58.72 -35.46
CA PRO A 484 24.33 57.51 -35.59
C PRO A 484 23.49 57.20 -34.34
N ARG A 485 22.31 56.60 -34.55
CA ARG A 485 21.33 56.24 -33.50
C ARG A 485 21.62 54.93 -32.74
N VAL A 486 22.69 54.22 -33.08
CA VAL A 486 22.99 52.86 -32.56
C VAL A 486 23.17 52.83 -31.03
N ASP A 487 23.86 53.84 -30.50
CA ASP A 487 24.20 54.01 -29.07
C ASP A 487 22.99 53.92 -28.12
N VAL A 488 21.80 54.36 -28.54
CA VAL A 488 20.59 54.35 -27.70
C VAL A 488 20.00 52.95 -27.55
N GLU A 489 19.92 52.18 -28.64
CA GLU A 489 19.40 50.81 -28.60
C GLU A 489 20.43 49.85 -27.97
N GLU A 490 21.72 50.09 -28.15
CA GLU A 490 22.77 49.35 -27.46
C GLU A 490 22.76 49.59 -25.94
N LYS A 491 22.63 50.85 -25.48
CA LYS A 491 22.43 51.18 -24.06
C LYS A 491 21.16 50.54 -23.49
N ARG A 492 20.06 50.58 -24.23
CA ARG A 492 18.80 49.91 -23.87
C ARG A 492 18.99 48.40 -23.72
N GLN A 493 19.66 47.74 -24.66
CA GLN A 493 19.93 46.30 -24.58
C GLN A 493 20.88 45.96 -23.43
N LYS A 494 21.88 46.80 -23.14
CA LYS A 494 22.73 46.64 -21.95
C LYS A 494 21.89 46.72 -20.67
N MET A 495 21.08 47.76 -20.53
CA MET A 495 20.18 47.94 -19.38
C MET A 495 19.26 46.72 -19.21
N MET A 496 18.60 46.25 -20.28
CA MET A 496 17.75 45.05 -20.21
C MET A 496 18.50 43.75 -19.81
N ARG A 497 19.81 43.64 -20.10
CA ARG A 497 20.64 42.52 -19.60
C ARG A 497 20.99 42.70 -18.12
N GLU A 498 21.30 43.93 -17.72
CA GLU A 498 21.65 44.30 -16.34
C GLU A 498 20.44 44.13 -15.39
N ASP A 499 19.26 44.62 -15.79
CA ASP A 499 17.97 44.39 -15.13
C ASP A 499 17.65 42.88 -15.03
N GLY A 500 17.88 42.14 -16.13
CA GLY A 500 17.66 40.70 -16.19
C GLY A 500 18.57 39.90 -15.27
N LEU A 501 19.85 40.27 -15.16
CA LEU A 501 20.83 39.66 -14.25
C LEU A 501 20.49 39.99 -12.79
N ASN A 502 20.05 41.21 -12.49
CA ASN A 502 19.60 41.62 -11.16
C ASN A 502 18.36 40.80 -10.73
N LEU A 503 17.36 40.66 -11.60
CA LEU A 503 16.18 39.81 -11.37
C LEU A 503 16.57 38.35 -11.09
N LEU A 504 17.51 37.78 -11.86
CA LEU A 504 18.01 36.42 -11.63
C LEU A 504 18.76 36.28 -10.30
N GLN A 505 19.49 37.30 -9.87
CA GLN A 505 20.16 37.32 -8.57
C GLN A 505 19.14 37.35 -7.42
N GLN A 506 18.08 38.16 -7.53
CA GLN A 506 17.01 38.23 -6.54
C GLN A 506 16.22 36.90 -6.45
N ILE A 507 15.87 36.29 -7.59
CA ILE A 507 15.22 34.97 -7.62
C ILE A 507 16.11 33.91 -6.95
N ARG A 508 17.41 33.85 -7.26
CA ARG A 508 18.36 32.91 -6.63
C ARG A 508 18.63 33.17 -5.14
N GLU A 509 18.32 34.36 -4.63
CA GLU A 509 18.33 34.65 -3.19
C GLU A 509 17.02 34.18 -2.54
N ALA A 510 15.89 34.44 -3.18
CA ALA A 510 14.56 34.03 -2.75
C ALA A 510 14.39 32.49 -2.71
N GLU A 511 14.89 31.77 -3.71
CA GLU A 511 14.88 30.30 -3.77
C GLU A 511 15.60 29.68 -2.56
N LYS A 512 16.70 30.29 -2.09
CA LYS A 512 17.42 29.86 -0.87
C LYS A 512 16.63 30.11 0.42
N ARG A 513 15.64 31.01 0.38
CA ARG A 513 14.68 31.30 1.46
C ARG A 513 13.37 30.51 1.30
N GLY A 514 13.21 29.71 0.24
CA GLY A 514 12.00 28.95 -0.06
C GLY A 514 10.87 29.76 -0.73
N ILE A 515 11.17 30.95 -1.25
CA ILE A 515 10.23 31.87 -1.92
C ILE A 515 10.27 31.63 -3.44
N SER A 516 9.12 31.62 -4.11
CA SER A 516 9.02 31.39 -5.56
C SER A 516 9.36 32.61 -6.42
N ALA A 517 9.77 32.38 -7.67
CA ALA A 517 10.07 33.44 -8.63
C ALA A 517 8.86 34.34 -8.91
N GLU A 518 7.66 33.76 -8.97
CA GLU A 518 6.38 34.47 -9.11
C GLU A 518 6.11 35.42 -7.93
N GLU A 519 6.39 35.01 -6.69
CA GLU A 519 6.27 35.88 -5.50
C GLU A 519 7.26 37.04 -5.55
N VAL A 520 8.53 36.78 -5.89
CA VAL A 520 9.55 37.83 -6.07
C VAL A 520 9.12 38.85 -7.10
N TYR A 521 8.65 38.41 -8.27
CA TYR A 521 8.23 39.30 -9.34
C TYR A 521 7.02 40.15 -8.96
N ALA A 522 6.01 39.56 -8.32
CA ALA A 522 4.84 40.29 -7.83
C ALA A 522 5.22 41.32 -6.73
N ALA A 523 6.19 40.99 -5.86
CA ALA A 523 6.72 41.91 -4.86
C ALA A 523 7.56 43.05 -5.45
N ILE A 524 8.37 42.80 -6.50
CA ILE A 524 9.15 43.86 -7.18
C ILE A 524 8.24 44.98 -7.69
N CYS A 525 7.03 44.66 -8.18
CA CYS A 525 6.05 45.67 -8.58
C CYS A 525 5.53 46.53 -7.41
N MET A 526 5.52 46.00 -6.19
CA MET A 526 5.12 46.72 -4.97
C MET A 526 6.28 47.48 -4.31
N CYS A 527 7.51 46.96 -4.39
CA CYS A 527 8.71 47.60 -3.85
C CYS A 527 9.23 48.78 -4.69
N GLY A 528 8.62 49.08 -5.85
CA GLY A 528 9.15 49.95 -6.92
C GLY A 528 9.45 51.43 -6.61
N GLY A 529 9.42 51.85 -5.35
CA GLY A 529 9.87 53.17 -4.89
C GLY A 529 10.67 53.15 -3.57
N SER A 530 10.94 51.96 -3.01
CA SER A 530 11.51 51.78 -1.67
C SER A 530 12.79 50.94 -1.74
N ASN A 531 13.79 51.29 -0.93
CA ASN A 531 15.08 50.57 -0.87
C ASN A 531 15.00 49.26 -0.04
N THR A 532 13.90 48.53 -0.18
CA THR A 532 13.52 47.33 0.59
C THR A 532 13.67 46.07 -0.27
N ASN A 533 14.35 45.04 0.24
CA ASN A 533 14.49 43.76 -0.47
C ASN A 533 13.10 43.10 -0.62
N PRO A 534 12.70 42.67 -1.85
CA PRO A 534 11.43 41.99 -2.07
C PRO A 534 11.21 40.76 -1.18
N CYS A 535 12.26 40.02 -0.81
CA CYS A 535 12.16 38.86 0.09
C CYS A 535 11.74 39.25 1.51
N ASP A 536 12.20 40.41 1.98
CA ASP A 536 11.91 40.90 3.33
C ASP A 536 10.47 41.47 3.35
N TRP A 537 10.07 42.21 2.31
CA TRP A 537 8.70 42.71 2.12
C TRP A 537 7.67 41.56 2.00
N LEU A 538 8.02 40.48 1.30
CA LEU A 538 7.19 39.26 1.22
C LEU A 538 6.98 38.58 2.59
N THR A 539 7.87 38.84 3.55
CA THR A 539 7.81 38.25 4.91
C THR A 539 7.08 39.17 5.89
N SER A 540 7.12 40.50 5.73
CA SER A 540 6.47 41.45 6.64
C SER A 540 5.12 42.00 6.15
N GLU A 541 5.04 42.45 4.89
CA GLU A 541 3.89 43.22 4.40
C GLU A 541 2.85 42.38 3.66
N LEU A 542 3.27 41.31 2.96
CA LEU A 542 2.37 40.44 2.21
C LEU A 542 1.20 39.89 3.06
N PRO A 543 1.37 39.43 4.32
CA PRO A 543 0.25 38.96 5.14
C PRO A 543 -0.86 40.02 5.32
N HIS A 544 -0.48 41.30 5.42
CA HIS A 544 -1.41 42.42 5.57
C HIS A 544 -2.09 42.80 4.26
N LEU A 545 -1.34 42.83 3.14
CA LEU A 545 -1.91 43.07 1.81
C LEU A 545 -2.95 41.98 1.43
N LEU A 546 -2.72 40.73 1.82
CA LEU A 546 -3.66 39.64 1.56
C LEU A 546 -4.95 39.73 2.40
N ASP A 547 -4.88 40.23 3.63
CA ASP A 547 -6.09 40.60 4.40
C ASP A 547 -6.82 41.77 3.75
N GLU A 548 -6.11 42.78 3.25
CA GLU A 548 -6.69 43.94 2.55
C GLU A 548 -7.44 43.50 1.28
N ILE A 549 -6.85 42.62 0.47
CA ILE A 549 -7.48 42.02 -0.72
C ILE A 549 -8.74 41.22 -0.34
N CYS A 550 -8.69 40.43 0.74
CA CYS A 550 -9.87 39.73 1.26
C CYS A 550 -10.98 40.70 1.70
N ALA A 551 -10.64 41.75 2.45
CA ALA A 551 -11.58 42.76 2.95
C ALA A 551 -12.21 43.59 1.81
N MET A 552 -11.42 44.00 0.82
CA MET A 552 -11.91 44.67 -0.39
C MET A 552 -12.85 43.75 -1.18
N ALA A 553 -12.48 42.48 -1.40
CA ALA A 553 -13.32 41.53 -2.11
C ALA A 553 -14.66 41.27 -1.39
N ALA A 554 -14.63 41.08 -0.07
CA ALA A 554 -15.85 40.94 0.73
C ALA A 554 -16.74 42.21 0.67
N SER A 555 -16.14 43.40 0.74
CA SER A 555 -16.86 44.68 0.64
C SER A 555 -17.52 44.88 -0.72
N VAL A 556 -16.80 44.54 -1.80
CA VAL A 556 -17.35 44.54 -3.17
C VAL A 556 -18.50 43.54 -3.29
N GLN A 557 -18.37 42.34 -2.71
CA GLN A 557 -19.43 41.31 -2.76
C GLN A 557 -20.69 41.72 -1.97
N LEU A 558 -20.55 42.46 -0.87
CA LEU A 558 -21.68 43.07 -0.15
C LEU A 558 -22.36 44.17 -0.98
N ASN A 559 -21.59 45.06 -1.62
CA ASN A 559 -22.15 46.11 -2.48
C ASN A 559 -22.94 45.54 -3.68
N TYR A 560 -22.47 44.45 -4.30
CA TYR A 560 -23.25 43.74 -5.33
C TYR A 560 -24.53 43.12 -4.79
N LYS A 561 -24.52 42.53 -3.58
CA LYS A 561 -25.75 41.99 -2.95
C LYS A 561 -26.76 43.08 -2.58
N ALA A 562 -26.30 44.29 -2.22
CA ALA A 562 -27.19 45.42 -1.94
C ALA A 562 -27.82 46.02 -3.22
N GLY A 563 -27.08 46.04 -4.33
CA GLY A 563 -27.53 46.62 -5.60
C GLY A 563 -28.59 45.81 -6.37
N ASP A 564 -28.70 44.50 -6.10
CA ASP A 564 -29.54 43.56 -6.87
C ASP A 564 -31.02 43.52 -6.40
N SER A 565 -31.40 44.39 -5.46
CA SER A 565 -32.76 44.48 -4.89
C SER A 565 -33.76 45.24 -5.78
N GLY A 566 -33.50 45.37 -7.09
CA GLY A 566 -34.27 46.20 -8.01
C GLY A 566 -34.54 45.53 -9.36
N ILE A 567 -35.84 45.41 -9.70
CA ILE A 567 -36.39 44.93 -10.98
C ILE A 567 -36.33 43.39 -11.18
N GLN A 568 -37.41 42.71 -10.76
CA GLN A 568 -37.79 41.40 -11.29
C GLN A 568 -38.46 41.54 -12.67
N PRO A 569 -38.24 40.60 -13.61
CA PRO A 569 -39.21 40.23 -14.62
C PRO A 569 -40.13 39.11 -14.09
N VAL A 570 -41.45 39.32 -14.14
CA VAL A 570 -42.44 38.34 -13.65
C VAL A 570 -42.63 37.20 -14.64
N VAL A 571 -42.50 35.95 -14.17
CA VAL A 571 -43.10 34.76 -14.78
C VAL A 571 -43.62 33.86 -13.66
N GLU A 572 -44.90 33.50 -13.73
CA GLU A 572 -45.58 32.72 -12.69
C GLU A 572 -45.19 31.23 -12.71
N ARG A 573 -45.10 30.62 -11.52
CA ARG A 573 -45.50 29.22 -11.34
C ARG A 573 -45.97 28.95 -9.91
N VAL A 574 -46.94 28.04 -9.79
CA VAL A 574 -47.67 27.71 -8.55
C VAL A 574 -47.08 26.48 -7.88
N GLY A 575 -47.08 26.42 -6.54
CA GLY A 575 -47.00 25.16 -5.79
C GLY A 575 -46.15 25.18 -4.52
N GLU A 576 -46.80 24.90 -3.39
CA GLU A 576 -46.29 24.11 -2.25
C GLU A 576 -45.08 24.66 -1.43
N GLU A 577 -45.44 25.50 -0.45
CA GLU A 577 -45.03 25.44 0.96
C GLU A 577 -43.56 25.13 1.33
N ALA A 578 -42.87 26.16 1.84
CA ALA A 578 -41.65 26.02 2.65
C ALA A 578 -41.86 26.67 4.02
N GLU A 579 -41.53 25.96 5.10
CA GLU A 579 -41.73 26.43 6.47
C GLU A 579 -40.83 27.63 6.82
N GLN A 580 -41.39 28.58 7.58
CA GLN A 580 -40.65 29.75 8.06
C GLN A 580 -39.92 29.45 9.36
N SER A 581 -38.59 29.46 9.32
CA SER A 581 -37.75 29.72 10.50
C SER A 581 -36.78 30.86 10.19
N THR A 582 -36.75 31.88 11.05
CA THR A 582 -36.19 33.19 10.70
C THR A 582 -34.67 33.25 10.79
N PRO A 583 -33.99 33.90 9.82
CA PRO A 583 -32.55 34.09 9.91
C PRO A 583 -32.21 35.18 10.93
N ASN A 584 -31.25 34.90 11.81
CA ASN A 584 -30.68 35.92 12.70
C ASN A 584 -29.16 35.76 12.80
N VAL A 585 -28.49 35.90 11.66
CA VAL A 585 -27.03 35.97 11.55
C VAL A 585 -26.69 37.33 10.96
N THR A 586 -25.95 38.14 11.72
CA THR A 586 -25.37 39.42 11.27
C THR A 586 -24.58 39.21 9.99
N GLY A 587 -24.73 40.14 9.02
CA GLY A 587 -24.18 40.00 7.67
C GLY A 587 -22.65 40.05 7.57
N GLU A 588 -21.99 38.96 7.97
CA GLU A 588 -20.60 38.70 7.58
C GLU A 588 -20.55 38.48 6.06
N GLY A 589 -19.69 39.23 5.38
CA GLY A 589 -19.35 38.94 3.98
C GLY A 589 -18.70 37.56 3.84
N ALA A 590 -18.76 36.97 2.64
CA ALA A 590 -18.19 35.64 2.41
C ALA A 590 -16.72 35.60 2.83
N LYS A 591 -16.39 34.72 3.77
CA LYS A 591 -15.06 34.63 4.38
C LYS A 591 -14.07 34.00 3.41
N LEU A 592 -13.42 34.85 2.61
CA LEU A 592 -12.36 34.49 1.67
C LEU A 592 -11.06 34.16 2.43
N SER A 593 -10.29 33.21 1.92
CA SER A 593 -9.01 32.82 2.54
C SER A 593 -7.83 33.61 1.97
N ARG A 594 -6.82 33.91 2.81
CA ARG A 594 -5.54 34.50 2.36
C ARG A 594 -4.86 33.69 1.25
N ALA A 595 -5.07 32.36 1.21
CA ALA A 595 -4.58 31.50 0.12
C ALA A 595 -5.20 31.87 -1.24
N GLU A 596 -6.52 32.10 -1.29
CA GLU A 596 -7.20 32.54 -2.50
C GLU A 596 -6.76 33.94 -2.93
N ALA A 597 -6.61 34.87 -1.98
CA ALA A 597 -6.04 36.18 -2.23
C ALA A 597 -4.61 36.09 -2.79
N LYS A 598 -3.76 35.22 -2.24
CA LYS A 598 -2.38 35.00 -2.69
C LYS A 598 -2.32 34.48 -4.11
N LEU A 599 -3.12 33.46 -4.44
CA LEU A 599 -3.24 32.94 -5.81
C LEU A 599 -3.76 34.00 -6.79
N ALA A 600 -4.76 34.81 -6.40
CA ALA A 600 -5.29 35.88 -7.24
C ALA A 600 -4.27 37.03 -7.44
N TRP A 601 -3.49 37.37 -6.42
CA TRP A 601 -2.46 38.42 -6.44
C TRP A 601 -1.26 38.03 -7.31
N LEU A 602 -0.78 36.79 -7.20
CA LEU A 602 0.24 36.23 -8.10
C LEU A 602 -0.26 36.19 -9.55
N SER A 603 -1.52 35.76 -9.78
CA SER A 603 -2.15 35.73 -11.11
C SER A 603 -2.36 37.14 -11.70
N ALA A 604 -2.56 38.14 -10.85
CA ALA A 604 -2.63 39.56 -11.22
C ALA A 604 -1.23 40.17 -11.51
N GLY A 605 -0.16 39.56 -11.00
CA GLY A 605 1.21 40.03 -11.14
C GLY A 605 1.56 41.18 -10.20
N GLY A 606 1.04 41.15 -8.96
CA GLY A 606 1.25 42.19 -7.95
C GLY A 606 0.11 43.22 -7.83
N ASP A 607 -0.69 43.39 -8.90
CA ASP A 607 -1.81 44.34 -8.96
C ASP A 607 -2.98 43.94 -8.03
N THR A 608 -3.06 44.61 -6.89
CA THR A 608 -4.10 44.46 -5.84
C THR A 608 -5.52 44.58 -6.38
N ASP A 609 -5.74 45.56 -7.25
CA ASP A 609 -7.04 45.97 -7.78
C ASP A 609 -7.58 44.89 -8.75
N ARG A 610 -6.68 44.34 -9.57
CA ARG A 610 -6.90 43.19 -10.44
C ARG A 610 -7.02 41.89 -9.63
N ALA A 611 -6.27 41.72 -8.54
CA ALA A 611 -6.36 40.57 -7.65
C ALA A 611 -7.76 40.44 -7.04
N VAL A 612 -8.33 41.52 -6.49
CA VAL A 612 -9.70 41.57 -5.96
C VAL A 612 -10.73 41.16 -7.03
N ARG A 613 -10.59 41.67 -8.26
CA ARG A 613 -11.47 41.30 -9.39
C ARG A 613 -11.31 39.84 -9.83
N GLN A 614 -10.12 39.27 -9.74
CA GLN A 614 -9.85 37.87 -10.11
C GLN A 614 -10.38 36.90 -9.04
N LEU A 615 -10.09 37.18 -7.77
CA LEU A 615 -10.55 36.43 -6.59
C LEU A 615 -12.07 36.18 -6.62
N LEU A 616 -12.86 37.23 -6.84
CA LEU A 616 -14.33 37.13 -6.90
C LEU A 616 -14.85 36.36 -8.13
N ARG A 617 -14.08 36.30 -9.23
CA ARG A 617 -14.42 35.48 -10.41
C ARG A 617 -14.12 34.02 -10.14
N ASP A 618 -12.92 33.72 -9.65
CA ASP A 618 -12.47 32.35 -9.40
C ASP A 618 -13.36 31.68 -8.34
N ARG A 619 -13.70 32.40 -7.26
CA ARG A 619 -14.66 31.95 -6.25
C ARG A 619 -16.01 31.59 -6.87
N ARG A 620 -16.52 32.42 -7.80
CA ARG A 620 -17.79 32.20 -8.51
C ARG A 620 -17.75 30.99 -9.46
N VAL A 621 -16.61 30.70 -10.07
CA VAL A 621 -16.43 29.48 -10.89
C VAL A 621 -16.42 28.24 -10.00
N LYS A 622 -15.62 28.23 -8.93
CA LYS A 622 -15.49 27.10 -7.98
C LYS A 622 -16.82 26.74 -7.31
N MET A 623 -17.64 27.74 -6.95
CA MET A 623 -18.99 27.52 -6.43
C MET A 623 -19.91 26.84 -7.46
N LYS A 624 -19.88 27.26 -8.74
CA LYS A 624 -20.65 26.60 -9.81
C LYS A 624 -20.22 25.15 -10.02
N GLU A 625 -18.92 24.86 -9.90
CA GLU A 625 -18.38 23.52 -10.02
C GLU A 625 -18.91 22.60 -8.90
N LEU A 626 -18.83 23.02 -7.63
CA LEU A 626 -19.40 22.30 -6.48
C LEU A 626 -20.92 22.07 -6.63
N HIS A 627 -21.66 23.09 -7.09
CA HIS A 627 -23.10 22.97 -7.35
C HIS A 627 -23.41 21.96 -8.47
N SER A 628 -22.58 21.89 -9.52
CA SER A 628 -22.74 20.92 -10.62
C SER A 628 -22.48 19.47 -10.17
N LEU A 629 -21.64 19.30 -9.16
CA LEU A 629 -21.34 18.02 -8.50
C LEU A 629 -22.37 17.63 -7.42
N GLY A 630 -23.47 18.39 -7.30
CA GLY A 630 -24.61 18.09 -6.43
C GLY A 630 -24.64 18.82 -5.09
N PHE A 631 -23.57 19.52 -4.70
CA PHE A 631 -23.49 20.26 -3.44
C PHE A 631 -24.16 21.63 -3.58
N ARG A 632 -25.44 21.70 -3.20
CA ARG A 632 -26.29 22.90 -3.40
C ARG A 632 -26.34 23.86 -2.22
N ASP A 633 -25.83 23.48 -1.06
CA ASP A 633 -25.75 24.35 0.11
C ASP A 633 -24.61 25.37 -0.09
N VAL A 634 -25.00 26.63 -0.29
CA VAL A 634 -24.07 27.75 -0.54
C VAL A 634 -23.15 28.01 0.65
N PHE A 635 -23.66 27.89 1.89
CA PHE A 635 -22.86 28.16 3.09
C PHE A 635 -21.83 27.07 3.32
N GLN A 636 -22.23 25.79 3.20
CA GLN A 636 -21.30 24.67 3.29
C GLN A 636 -20.24 24.71 2.18
N CYS A 637 -20.62 25.09 0.94
CA CYS A 637 -19.66 25.21 -0.16
C CYS A 637 -18.69 26.40 0.03
N GLU A 638 -19.16 27.56 0.50
CA GLU A 638 -18.27 28.68 0.81
C GLU A 638 -17.33 28.36 2.00
N GLU A 639 -17.82 27.72 3.05
CA GLU A 639 -16.98 27.35 4.20
C GLU A 639 -15.98 26.23 3.86
N ALA A 640 -16.39 25.21 3.08
CA ALA A 640 -15.49 24.16 2.60
C ALA A 640 -14.40 24.71 1.67
N LEU A 641 -14.71 25.69 0.81
CA LEU A 641 -13.71 26.40 0.00
C LEU A 641 -12.81 27.31 0.85
N ARG A 642 -13.32 27.93 1.93
CA ARG A 642 -12.48 28.71 2.86
C ARG A 642 -11.45 27.80 3.55
N LEU A 643 -11.92 26.70 4.13
CA LEU A 643 -11.10 25.73 4.85
C LEU A 643 -10.05 25.06 3.94
N SER A 644 -10.39 24.75 2.68
CA SER A 644 -9.43 24.17 1.73
C SER A 644 -8.37 25.15 1.20
N GLY A 645 -8.50 26.45 1.48
CA GLY A 645 -7.69 27.51 0.88
C GLY A 645 -8.05 27.78 -0.59
N GLY A 646 -9.30 27.53 -0.97
CA GLY A 646 -9.83 27.73 -2.32
C GLY A 646 -9.66 26.55 -3.26
N GLU A 647 -9.24 25.38 -2.79
CA GLU A 647 -9.16 24.16 -3.61
C GLU A 647 -10.51 23.45 -3.69
N VAL A 648 -11.00 23.19 -4.91
CA VAL A 648 -12.25 22.44 -5.12
C VAL A 648 -12.12 20.99 -4.65
N LYS A 649 -10.99 20.32 -4.94
CA LYS A 649 -10.71 18.93 -4.48
C LYS A 649 -10.70 18.83 -2.96
N GLY A 650 -10.11 19.81 -2.27
CA GLY A 650 -10.16 19.90 -0.80
C GLY A 650 -11.57 20.16 -0.28
N ALA A 651 -12.31 21.09 -0.88
CA ALA A 651 -13.69 21.39 -0.49
C ALA A 651 -14.62 20.17 -0.69
N LEU A 652 -14.52 19.48 -1.82
CA LEU A 652 -15.21 18.20 -2.08
C LEU A 652 -14.89 17.16 -1.01
N SER A 653 -13.62 17.07 -0.58
CA SER A 653 -13.20 16.11 0.45
C SER A 653 -13.80 16.42 1.83
N LEU A 654 -14.03 17.70 2.13
CA LEU A 654 -14.74 18.15 3.33
C LEU A 654 -16.26 17.90 3.23
N LEU A 655 -16.87 18.20 2.08
CA LEU A 655 -18.31 18.02 1.82
C LEU A 655 -18.73 16.54 1.71
N GLN A 656 -17.88 15.68 1.16
CA GLN A 656 -18.17 14.24 1.03
C GLN A 656 -18.02 13.47 2.34
N ARG A 657 -17.16 13.93 3.26
CA ARG A 657 -16.87 13.19 4.51
C ARG A 657 -18.14 12.97 5.38
N PRO A 658 -19.01 13.96 5.66
CA PRO A 658 -20.27 13.74 6.36
C PRO A 658 -21.23 12.77 5.65
N VAL A 659 -21.25 12.79 4.31
CA VAL A 659 -22.12 11.91 3.50
C VAL A 659 -21.65 10.45 3.55
N LEU A 660 -20.35 10.23 3.62
CA LEU A 660 -19.73 8.89 3.70
C LEU A 660 -19.64 8.34 5.13
N GLU A 661 -19.71 9.17 6.16
CA GLU A 661 -19.57 8.76 7.57
C GLU A 661 -20.56 7.64 8.00
N PRO A 662 -21.86 7.63 7.62
CA PRO A 662 -22.75 6.52 7.93
C PRO A 662 -22.37 5.19 7.24
N PHE A 663 -21.65 5.23 6.12
CA PHE A 663 -21.12 4.04 5.44
C PHE A 663 -19.81 3.58 6.09
N HIS A 664 -18.90 4.51 6.38
CA HIS A 664 -17.67 4.28 7.12
C HIS A 664 -17.94 3.61 8.47
N GLN A 665 -18.92 4.12 9.24
CA GLN A 665 -19.34 3.51 10.50
C GLN A 665 -19.98 2.12 10.36
N ARG A 666 -20.48 1.71 9.19
CA ARG A 666 -21.00 0.35 8.98
C ARG A 666 -19.87 -0.65 8.70
N ILE A 667 -18.78 -0.23 8.04
CA ILE A 667 -17.60 -1.08 7.79
C ILE A 667 -16.94 -1.50 9.11
N TRP A 668 -16.89 -0.59 10.10
CA TRP A 668 -16.21 -0.82 11.38
C TRP A 668 -17.13 -1.22 12.54
N LYS A 669 -18.35 -1.71 12.26
CA LYS A 669 -19.25 -2.31 13.26
C LYS A 669 -19.32 -3.80 13.00
N ASP A 670 -19.06 -4.60 14.04
CA ASP A 670 -19.17 -6.06 14.04
C ASP A 670 -20.65 -6.51 14.01
N GLN A 671 -21.38 -6.13 12.96
CA GLN A 671 -22.72 -6.62 12.66
C GLN A 671 -22.65 -7.58 11.46
N PRO A 672 -23.37 -8.71 11.48
CA PRO A 672 -23.43 -9.60 10.33
C PRO A 672 -23.98 -8.84 9.12
N GLU A 673 -23.41 -9.04 7.94
CA GLU A 673 -23.95 -8.40 6.74
C GLU A 673 -25.39 -8.89 6.52
N PRO A 674 -26.38 -8.00 6.30
CA PRO A 674 -27.76 -8.42 6.12
C PRO A 674 -27.89 -9.42 4.97
N PRO A 675 -28.81 -10.39 4.99
CA PRO A 675 -28.98 -11.33 3.89
C PRO A 675 -29.27 -10.61 2.55
N ILE A 676 -29.11 -11.32 1.44
CA ILE A 676 -29.73 -10.90 0.18
C ILE A 676 -31.24 -11.12 0.35
N ASP A 677 -32.03 -10.06 0.21
CA ASP A 677 -33.48 -10.18 0.06
C ASP A 677 -33.81 -10.16 -1.44
N PRO A 678 -34.29 -11.28 -2.03
CA PRO A 678 -34.71 -11.31 -3.42
C PRO A 678 -35.85 -10.35 -3.75
N LYS A 679 -36.58 -9.82 -2.75
CA LYS A 679 -37.75 -8.95 -2.89
C LYS A 679 -37.46 -7.47 -2.60
N ASP A 680 -36.20 -7.10 -2.33
CA ASP A 680 -35.77 -5.71 -2.15
C ASP A 680 -36.15 -4.85 -3.38
N PRO A 681 -36.79 -3.68 -3.21
CA PRO A 681 -37.18 -2.81 -4.32
C PRO A 681 -35.98 -2.28 -5.13
N ASP A 682 -34.80 -2.09 -4.52
CA ASP A 682 -33.57 -1.75 -5.24
C ASP A 682 -32.88 -3.02 -5.77
N LYS A 683 -33.45 -3.57 -6.85
CA LYS A 683 -32.85 -4.68 -7.61
C LYS A 683 -31.42 -4.38 -8.05
N GLN A 684 -31.07 -3.12 -8.30
CA GLN A 684 -29.73 -2.71 -8.70
C GLN A 684 -28.73 -2.83 -7.54
N ARG A 685 -29.13 -2.50 -6.30
CA ARG A 685 -28.38 -2.78 -5.07
C ARG A 685 -28.23 -4.28 -4.85
N MET A 686 -29.28 -5.09 -5.04
CA MET A 686 -29.16 -6.55 -4.90
C MET A 686 -28.20 -7.16 -5.92
N CYS A 687 -28.25 -6.76 -7.20
CA CYS A 687 -27.28 -7.21 -8.20
C CYS A 687 -25.84 -6.80 -7.86
N ARG A 688 -25.61 -5.56 -7.39
CA ARG A 688 -24.28 -5.13 -6.91
C ARG A 688 -23.78 -5.99 -5.74
N ARG A 689 -24.64 -6.36 -4.79
CA ARG A 689 -24.28 -7.24 -3.66
C ARG A 689 -24.03 -8.68 -4.09
N LEU A 690 -24.85 -9.22 -5.00
CA LEU A 690 -24.66 -10.56 -5.56
C LEU A 690 -23.34 -10.70 -6.31
N LEU A 691 -22.94 -9.69 -7.10
CA LEU A 691 -21.60 -9.63 -7.70
C LEU A 691 -20.50 -9.67 -6.63
N ALA A 692 -20.59 -8.80 -5.61
CA ALA A 692 -19.52 -8.62 -4.63
C ALA A 692 -19.35 -9.80 -3.66
N LEU A 693 -20.45 -10.46 -3.27
CA LEU A 693 -20.44 -11.56 -2.29
C LEU A 693 -20.22 -12.93 -2.92
N TYR A 694 -20.75 -13.15 -4.12
CA TYR A 694 -20.77 -14.48 -4.73
C TYR A 694 -19.89 -14.61 -5.99
N ASP A 695 -19.25 -13.55 -6.47
CA ASP A 695 -18.38 -13.56 -7.67
C ASP A 695 -19.09 -14.19 -8.89
N LEU A 696 -20.19 -13.54 -9.31
CA LEU A 696 -21.02 -13.99 -10.43
C LEU A 696 -20.47 -13.46 -11.78
N PRO A 697 -20.44 -14.27 -12.86
CA PRO A 697 -19.72 -13.91 -14.09
C PRO A 697 -20.19 -12.65 -14.83
N SER A 698 -21.42 -12.18 -14.60
CA SER A 698 -21.94 -10.95 -15.21
C SER A 698 -23.17 -10.41 -14.49
N TRP A 699 -23.52 -9.15 -14.77
CA TRP A 699 -24.74 -8.52 -14.25
C TRP A 699 -26.02 -9.32 -14.54
N GLY A 700 -26.17 -9.81 -15.78
CA GLY A 700 -27.33 -10.61 -16.18
C GLY A 700 -27.44 -11.95 -15.45
N ARG A 701 -26.32 -12.53 -14.98
CA ARG A 701 -26.35 -13.70 -14.08
C ARG A 701 -26.94 -13.32 -12.71
N CYS A 702 -26.67 -12.12 -12.18
CA CYS A 702 -27.28 -11.67 -10.93
C CYS A 702 -28.79 -11.41 -11.06
N GLU A 703 -29.22 -10.82 -12.16
CA GLU A 703 -30.65 -10.65 -12.46
C GLU A 703 -31.36 -12.01 -12.63
N LEU A 704 -30.68 -13.00 -13.19
CA LEU A 704 -31.17 -14.38 -13.29
C LEU A 704 -31.29 -15.07 -11.91
N VAL A 705 -30.32 -14.90 -11.00
CA VAL A 705 -30.43 -15.37 -9.59
C VAL A 705 -31.67 -14.77 -8.92
N LEU A 706 -31.86 -13.45 -9.00
CA LEU A 706 -33.04 -12.79 -8.43
C LEU A 706 -34.34 -13.26 -9.09
N SER A 707 -34.34 -13.49 -10.41
CA SER A 707 -35.51 -13.97 -11.15
C SER A 707 -35.87 -15.44 -10.84
N LEU A 708 -34.94 -16.26 -10.36
CA LEU A 708 -35.20 -17.62 -9.90
C LEU A 708 -35.69 -17.64 -8.44
N LEU A 709 -35.11 -16.82 -7.57
CA LEU A 709 -35.53 -16.69 -6.16
C LEU A 709 -36.85 -15.91 -5.97
N GLN A 710 -37.39 -15.33 -7.04
CA GLN A 710 -38.72 -14.69 -7.08
C GLN A 710 -39.84 -15.63 -7.61
N GLU A 711 -39.52 -16.87 -8.01
CA GLU A 711 -40.54 -17.81 -8.51
C GLU A 711 -41.41 -18.37 -7.34
N PRO A 712 -42.65 -18.80 -7.59
CA PRO A 712 -43.46 -19.49 -6.59
C PRO A 712 -42.86 -20.86 -6.22
N ASP A 713 -43.17 -21.34 -5.02
CA ASP A 713 -42.89 -22.70 -4.52
C ASP A 713 -41.41 -23.13 -4.58
N VAL A 714 -40.50 -22.16 -4.46
CA VAL A 714 -39.04 -22.37 -4.41
C VAL A 714 -38.62 -23.14 -3.16
N THR A 715 -37.98 -24.30 -3.36
CA THR A 715 -37.43 -25.18 -2.31
C THR A 715 -35.90 -25.13 -2.18
N TYR A 716 -35.22 -24.44 -3.10
CA TYR A 716 -33.76 -24.36 -3.19
C TYR A 716 -33.20 -23.06 -2.58
N THR A 717 -31.96 -23.07 -2.07
CA THR A 717 -31.37 -21.88 -1.42
C THR A 717 -30.70 -20.93 -2.40
N LEU A 718 -30.36 -19.72 -1.93
CA LEU A 718 -29.58 -18.74 -2.68
C LEU A 718 -28.27 -19.33 -3.23
N GLU A 719 -27.58 -20.14 -2.44
CA GLU A 719 -26.32 -20.80 -2.78
C GLU A 719 -26.52 -21.84 -3.90
N ASP A 720 -27.61 -22.61 -3.85
CA ASP A 720 -27.96 -23.59 -4.89
C ASP A 720 -28.21 -22.87 -6.23
N VAL A 721 -28.97 -21.78 -6.22
CA VAL A 721 -29.24 -20.95 -7.40
C VAL A 721 -27.97 -20.30 -7.91
N VAL A 722 -27.16 -19.71 -7.04
CA VAL A 722 -25.88 -19.09 -7.40
C VAL A 722 -24.96 -20.10 -8.08
N GLN A 723 -24.85 -21.33 -7.58
CA GLN A 723 -24.00 -22.35 -8.19
C GLN A 723 -24.51 -22.75 -9.59
N ALA A 724 -25.80 -23.05 -9.73
CA ALA A 724 -26.38 -23.38 -11.04
C ALA A 724 -26.28 -22.22 -12.05
N VAL A 725 -26.40 -20.97 -11.57
CA VAL A 725 -26.28 -19.74 -12.37
C VAL A 725 -24.82 -19.33 -12.62
N LYS A 726 -23.83 -19.90 -11.93
CA LYS A 726 -22.42 -19.84 -12.37
C LYS A 726 -22.19 -20.74 -13.58
N GLU A 727 -22.68 -21.97 -13.51
CA GLU A 727 -22.48 -23.00 -14.54
C GLU A 727 -23.25 -22.72 -15.84
N SER A 728 -24.48 -22.18 -15.76
CA SER A 728 -25.32 -21.92 -16.93
C SER A 728 -26.01 -20.54 -16.92
N GLN A 729 -26.57 -20.18 -18.08
CA GLN A 729 -27.42 -19.00 -18.31
C GLN A 729 -28.82 -19.36 -18.84
N ASP A 730 -29.05 -20.63 -19.18
CA ASP A 730 -30.35 -21.13 -19.62
C ASP A 730 -31.22 -21.39 -18.38
N LYS A 731 -32.30 -20.59 -18.22
CA LYS A 731 -33.19 -20.67 -17.07
C LYS A 731 -33.91 -22.02 -16.96
N ASP A 732 -34.25 -22.66 -18.07
CA ASP A 732 -34.96 -23.94 -18.09
C ASP A 732 -34.01 -25.12 -17.91
N PHE A 733 -32.75 -25.00 -18.30
CA PHE A 733 -31.68 -25.88 -17.83
C PHE A 733 -31.46 -25.74 -16.32
N ILE A 734 -31.32 -24.51 -15.80
CA ILE A 734 -31.08 -24.25 -14.37
C ILE A 734 -32.21 -24.81 -13.50
N ARG A 735 -33.49 -24.60 -13.85
CA ARG A 735 -34.62 -25.19 -13.12
C ARG A 735 -34.47 -26.72 -13.01
N ARG A 736 -34.22 -27.42 -14.12
CA ARG A 736 -34.01 -28.88 -14.13
C ARG A 736 -32.78 -29.31 -13.29
N VAL A 737 -31.72 -28.51 -13.27
CA VAL A 737 -30.55 -28.74 -12.40
C VAL A 737 -30.88 -28.54 -10.91
N LEU A 738 -31.83 -27.67 -10.58
CA LEU A 738 -32.32 -27.42 -9.22
C LEU A 738 -33.40 -28.41 -8.75
N THR A 739 -34.07 -29.13 -9.66
CA THR A 739 -35.17 -30.06 -9.33
C THR A 739 -34.88 -31.51 -9.75
N ASN A 740 -34.20 -32.27 -8.87
CA ASN A 740 -33.93 -33.70 -9.05
C ASN A 740 -34.59 -34.46 -7.89
N GLU A 741 -35.43 -35.46 -8.19
CA GLU A 741 -36.06 -36.29 -7.16
C GLU A 741 -35.09 -37.37 -6.66
N CYS A 742 -35.04 -37.63 -5.35
CA CYS A 742 -34.24 -38.69 -4.76
C CYS A 742 -35.04 -40.01 -4.69
N PRO A 743 -34.65 -41.09 -5.41
CA PRO A 743 -35.38 -42.36 -5.41
C PRO A 743 -35.55 -43.04 -4.04
N CYS A 744 -34.72 -42.68 -3.04
CA CYS A 744 -34.75 -43.28 -1.71
C CYS A 744 -35.67 -42.56 -0.70
N CYS A 745 -36.06 -41.31 -0.97
CA CYS A 745 -36.90 -40.53 -0.05
C CYS A 745 -37.96 -39.65 -0.71
N LEU A 746 -38.02 -39.61 -2.06
CA LEU A 746 -38.98 -38.89 -2.90
C LEU A 746 -39.00 -37.36 -2.71
N SER A 747 -38.06 -36.82 -1.94
CA SER A 747 -37.82 -35.37 -1.83
C SER A 747 -37.01 -34.84 -3.02
N ILE A 748 -37.28 -33.58 -3.38
CA ILE A 748 -36.62 -32.86 -4.48
C ILE A 748 -35.38 -32.12 -3.96
N PHE A 749 -34.25 -32.26 -4.66
CA PHE A 749 -32.98 -31.63 -4.35
C PHE A 749 -32.31 -31.02 -5.61
N PRO A 750 -31.50 -29.97 -5.46
CA PRO A 750 -30.61 -29.51 -6.52
C PRO A 750 -29.47 -30.52 -6.74
N ARG A 751 -28.93 -30.55 -7.96
CA ARG A 751 -27.87 -31.48 -8.38
C ARG A 751 -26.60 -31.37 -7.52
N SER A 752 -26.33 -30.20 -6.94
CA SER A 752 -25.27 -29.96 -5.95
C SER A 752 -25.41 -30.79 -4.66
N LYS A 753 -26.61 -31.30 -4.36
CA LYS A 753 -26.94 -32.11 -3.17
C LYS A 753 -27.25 -33.58 -3.51
N MET A 754 -27.02 -33.98 -4.76
CA MET A 754 -27.25 -35.32 -5.31
C MET A 754 -25.92 -36.04 -5.60
N GLN A 755 -25.75 -37.22 -5.01
CA GLN A 755 -24.62 -38.11 -5.21
C GLN A 755 -24.94 -39.13 -6.30
N SER A 756 -24.16 -39.13 -7.39
CA SER A 756 -24.18 -40.22 -8.37
C SER A 756 -23.38 -41.42 -7.88
N LEU A 757 -23.89 -42.62 -8.13
CA LEU A 757 -23.18 -43.86 -7.87
C LEU A 757 -22.07 -44.08 -8.93
N THR A 758 -21.07 -44.89 -8.58
CA THR A 758 -19.87 -45.12 -9.41
C THR A 758 -20.11 -46.08 -10.58
N SER A 759 -20.88 -47.16 -10.37
CA SER A 759 -21.09 -48.24 -11.35
C SER A 759 -22.45 -48.22 -12.05
N CYS A 760 -23.31 -47.23 -11.79
CA CYS A 760 -24.62 -47.14 -12.43
C CYS A 760 -25.10 -45.68 -12.56
N GLN A 761 -26.10 -45.43 -13.40
CA GLN A 761 -26.64 -44.09 -13.65
C GLN A 761 -27.56 -43.56 -12.53
N CYS A 762 -27.68 -44.28 -11.41
CA CYS A 762 -28.51 -43.86 -10.30
C CYS A 762 -27.90 -42.66 -9.56
N SER A 763 -28.76 -41.78 -9.05
CA SER A 763 -28.37 -40.64 -8.22
C SER A 763 -29.36 -40.50 -7.06
N VAL A 764 -28.85 -40.21 -5.87
CA VAL A 764 -29.60 -40.12 -4.60
C VAL A 764 -29.09 -38.92 -3.81
N CYS A 765 -29.86 -38.33 -2.90
CA CYS A 765 -29.34 -37.21 -2.10
C CYS A 765 -28.22 -37.66 -1.14
N HIS A 766 -27.31 -36.74 -0.80
CA HIS A 766 -26.16 -37.02 0.08
C HIS A 766 -26.56 -37.70 1.40
N GLU A 767 -27.68 -37.32 2.02
CA GLU A 767 -28.16 -37.92 3.26
C GLU A 767 -28.54 -39.40 3.08
N CYS A 768 -29.29 -39.73 2.02
CA CYS A 768 -29.64 -41.12 1.71
C CYS A 768 -28.41 -41.96 1.38
N PHE A 769 -27.44 -41.41 0.63
CA PHE A 769 -26.17 -42.08 0.34
C PHE A 769 -25.39 -42.39 1.63
N GLY A 770 -25.10 -41.38 2.44
CA GLY A 770 -24.32 -41.52 3.67
C GLY A 770 -25.00 -42.44 4.68
N ARG A 771 -26.32 -42.33 4.85
CA ARG A 771 -27.10 -43.19 5.74
C ARG A 771 -27.12 -44.66 5.27
N TYR A 772 -27.31 -44.91 3.98
CA TYR A 772 -27.31 -46.26 3.42
C TYR A 772 -25.95 -46.95 3.61
N PHE A 773 -24.85 -46.28 3.24
CA PHE A 773 -23.52 -46.85 3.41
C PHE A 773 -23.11 -46.94 4.88
N THR A 774 -23.53 -46.03 5.76
CA THR A 774 -23.30 -46.14 7.21
C THR A 774 -23.92 -47.42 7.78
N LEU A 775 -25.18 -47.69 7.47
CA LEU A 775 -25.88 -48.91 7.91
C LEU A 775 -25.25 -50.16 7.29
N THR A 776 -24.94 -50.13 6.00
CA THR A 776 -24.35 -51.29 5.29
C THR A 776 -22.93 -51.61 5.79
N VAL A 777 -22.11 -50.60 6.09
CA VAL A 777 -20.78 -50.76 6.69
C VAL A 777 -20.84 -51.26 8.12
N ARG A 778 -21.81 -50.84 8.93
CA ARG A 778 -21.99 -51.37 10.30
C ARG A 778 -22.53 -52.80 10.25
N ASP A 779 -23.70 -53.00 9.64
CA ASP A 779 -24.59 -54.13 9.93
C ASP A 779 -24.53 -55.27 8.89
N LYS A 780 -23.88 -55.07 7.73
CA LYS A 780 -23.85 -56.03 6.62
C LYS A 780 -22.43 -56.48 6.22
N HIS A 781 -22.35 -57.39 5.24
CA HIS A 781 -21.08 -57.85 4.67
C HIS A 781 -20.57 -56.85 3.61
N ILE A 782 -19.28 -56.93 3.27
CA ILE A 782 -18.71 -56.06 2.21
C ILE A 782 -19.38 -56.26 0.84
N ARG A 783 -19.92 -57.46 0.59
CA ARG A 783 -20.66 -57.82 -0.63
C ARG A 783 -22.06 -57.18 -0.73
N ASP A 784 -22.58 -56.59 0.35
CA ASP A 784 -23.86 -55.89 0.36
C ASP A 784 -23.72 -54.39 -0.01
N MET A 785 -22.49 -53.90 -0.23
CA MET A 785 -22.16 -52.48 -0.46
C MET A 785 -22.42 -52.06 -1.92
N VAL A 786 -23.63 -52.31 -2.42
CA VAL A 786 -24.05 -52.02 -3.81
C VAL A 786 -24.86 -50.72 -3.91
N CYS A 787 -25.37 -50.39 -5.10
CA CYS A 787 -26.30 -49.28 -5.29
C CYS A 787 -27.63 -49.52 -4.52
N PRO A 788 -28.11 -48.57 -3.69
CA PRO A 788 -29.38 -48.70 -2.96
C PRO A 788 -30.64 -48.70 -3.84
N VAL A 789 -30.52 -48.35 -5.13
CA VAL A 789 -31.66 -48.21 -6.06
C VAL A 789 -31.77 -49.41 -7.02
N CYS A 790 -30.64 -49.93 -7.53
CA CYS A 790 -30.63 -51.00 -8.54
C CYS A 790 -29.80 -52.24 -8.18
N GLY A 791 -29.07 -52.25 -7.07
CA GLY A 791 -28.27 -53.42 -6.66
C GLY A 791 -26.94 -53.63 -7.39
N GLU A 792 -26.60 -52.78 -8.36
CA GLU A 792 -25.33 -52.84 -9.11
C GLU A 792 -24.13 -52.25 -8.32
N PRO A 793 -22.89 -52.70 -8.56
CA PRO A 793 -22.48 -53.76 -9.49
C PRO A 793 -22.54 -55.16 -8.86
N ASP A 794 -22.40 -56.21 -9.68
CA ASP A 794 -22.25 -57.57 -9.16
C ASP A 794 -20.90 -57.79 -8.46
N ILE A 795 -20.90 -57.73 -7.12
CA ILE A 795 -19.74 -57.96 -6.24
C ILE A 795 -19.40 -59.48 -6.11
N ASN A 796 -19.79 -60.31 -7.08
CA ASN A 796 -19.28 -61.68 -7.23
C ASN A 796 -18.00 -61.78 -8.08
N ASP A 797 -17.72 -60.82 -8.97
CA ASP A 797 -16.54 -60.84 -9.86
C ASP A 797 -15.28 -60.25 -9.19
N PRO A 798 -14.18 -61.01 -9.04
CA PRO A 798 -12.92 -60.51 -8.47
C PRO A 798 -12.25 -59.35 -9.19
N GLU A 799 -12.40 -59.20 -10.52
CA GLU A 799 -11.69 -58.17 -11.29
C GLU A 799 -12.40 -56.81 -11.21
N GLN A 800 -13.73 -56.82 -11.18
CA GLN A 800 -14.54 -55.61 -11.00
C GLN A 800 -14.53 -55.10 -9.55
N LEU A 801 -14.37 -56.02 -8.59
CA LEU A 801 -14.38 -55.82 -7.15
C LEU A 801 -13.43 -54.71 -6.67
N ASP A 802 -12.15 -54.83 -7.02
CA ASP A 802 -11.10 -53.96 -6.49
C ASP A 802 -11.16 -52.56 -7.16
N SER A 803 -11.57 -52.50 -8.44
CA SER A 803 -11.86 -51.25 -9.15
C SER A 803 -13.04 -50.49 -8.54
N TYR A 804 -14.15 -51.20 -8.26
CA TYR A 804 -15.33 -50.64 -7.62
C TYR A 804 -15.00 -50.03 -6.25
N PHE A 805 -14.34 -50.78 -5.36
CA PHE A 805 -14.02 -50.28 -4.03
C PHE A 805 -13.02 -49.14 -4.03
N SER A 806 -12.06 -49.10 -4.96
CA SER A 806 -11.14 -47.97 -5.09
C SER A 806 -11.86 -46.65 -5.44
N THR A 807 -12.95 -46.74 -6.21
CA THR A 807 -13.76 -45.56 -6.59
C THR A 807 -14.78 -45.20 -5.50
N LEU A 808 -15.38 -46.20 -4.86
CA LEU A 808 -16.34 -46.01 -3.76
C LEU A 808 -15.67 -45.38 -2.52
N ASP A 809 -14.44 -45.79 -2.18
CA ASP A 809 -13.67 -45.23 -1.06
C ASP A 809 -13.57 -43.69 -1.09
N ILE A 810 -13.33 -43.13 -2.28
CA ILE A 810 -13.23 -41.68 -2.49
C ILE A 810 -14.54 -40.97 -2.13
N GLN A 811 -15.70 -41.59 -2.42
CA GLN A 811 -17.01 -41.05 -2.06
C GLN A 811 -17.30 -41.22 -0.55
N LEU A 812 -16.98 -42.39 0.01
CA LEU A 812 -17.24 -42.70 1.41
C LEU A 812 -16.38 -41.87 2.37
N ARG A 813 -15.14 -41.53 2.01
CA ARG A 813 -14.21 -40.72 2.81
C ARG A 813 -14.74 -39.33 3.19
N VAL A 814 -15.63 -38.76 2.38
CA VAL A 814 -16.22 -37.43 2.59
C VAL A 814 -17.60 -37.52 3.25
N CYS A 815 -18.23 -38.69 3.24
CA CYS A 815 -19.65 -38.86 3.62
C CYS A 815 -19.88 -39.71 4.89
N LEU A 816 -18.92 -40.55 5.29
CA LEU A 816 -19.01 -41.37 6.50
C LEU A 816 -18.32 -40.73 7.71
N GLU A 817 -18.84 -40.98 8.91
CA GLU A 817 -18.14 -40.70 10.17
C GLU A 817 -16.82 -41.48 10.24
N LEU A 818 -15.79 -40.89 10.87
CA LEU A 818 -14.42 -41.46 10.89
C LEU A 818 -14.38 -42.91 11.38
N ASP A 819 -15.12 -43.25 12.44
CA ASP A 819 -15.15 -44.62 12.98
C ASP A 819 -15.82 -45.63 12.03
N VAL A 820 -16.78 -45.17 11.22
CA VAL A 820 -17.47 -45.99 10.22
C VAL A 820 -16.59 -46.16 8.99
N TYR A 821 -15.91 -45.10 8.56
CA TYR A 821 -14.91 -45.17 7.50
C TYR A 821 -13.74 -46.11 7.89
N ASN A 822 -13.28 -46.06 9.13
CA ASN A 822 -12.29 -46.99 9.67
C ASN A 822 -12.82 -48.45 9.68
N LEU A 823 -14.10 -48.66 9.99
CA LEU A 823 -14.73 -50.00 9.91
C LEU A 823 -14.86 -50.50 8.45
N PHE A 824 -15.14 -49.62 7.49
CA PHE A 824 -15.10 -49.93 6.06
C PHE A 824 -13.70 -50.37 5.62
N HIS A 825 -12.66 -49.59 5.95
CA HIS A 825 -11.26 -49.94 5.67
C HIS A 825 -10.83 -51.24 6.32
N LYS A 826 -11.26 -51.49 7.56
CA LYS A 826 -11.03 -52.78 8.22
C LYS A 826 -11.69 -53.93 7.45
N LYS A 827 -12.98 -53.81 7.09
CA LYS A 827 -13.70 -54.85 6.33
C LYS A 827 -13.09 -55.11 4.94
N LEU A 828 -12.62 -54.06 4.25
CA LEU A 828 -11.92 -54.18 2.97
C LEU A 828 -10.55 -54.87 3.13
N THR A 829 -9.79 -54.51 4.17
CA THR A 829 -8.52 -55.17 4.50
C THR A 829 -8.73 -56.64 4.85
N GLU A 830 -9.70 -56.97 5.70
CA GLU A 830 -10.05 -58.35 6.07
C GLU A 830 -10.54 -59.17 4.86
N HIS A 831 -11.26 -58.56 3.92
CA HIS A 831 -11.67 -59.20 2.66
C HIS A 831 -10.48 -59.51 1.73
N THR A 832 -9.51 -58.60 1.61
CA THR A 832 -8.28 -58.87 0.85
C THR A 832 -7.45 -59.96 1.53
N LEU A 833 -7.33 -59.93 2.86
CA LEU A 833 -6.61 -60.95 3.63
C LEU A 833 -7.29 -62.32 3.59
N MET A 834 -8.62 -62.41 3.45
CA MET A 834 -9.33 -63.69 3.23
C MET A 834 -8.90 -64.42 1.95
N LYS A 835 -8.25 -63.74 0.97
CA LYS A 835 -7.68 -64.39 -0.22
C LYS A 835 -6.35 -65.12 0.08
N ASP A 836 -5.72 -64.89 1.23
CA ASP A 836 -4.44 -65.50 1.64
C ASP A 836 -4.65 -66.82 2.43
N PRO A 837 -4.03 -67.95 2.03
CA PRO A 837 -4.20 -69.23 2.72
C PRO A 837 -3.60 -69.29 4.14
N LYS A 838 -2.74 -68.33 4.55
CA LYS A 838 -2.20 -68.20 5.91
C LYS A 838 -3.06 -67.32 6.82
N PHE A 839 -4.16 -66.73 6.33
CA PHE A 839 -5.04 -65.88 7.14
C PHE A 839 -5.91 -66.68 8.13
N LEU A 840 -5.92 -66.27 9.40
CA LEU A 840 -6.68 -66.87 10.48
C LEU A 840 -7.55 -65.86 11.22
N TRP A 841 -8.81 -66.24 11.44
CA TRP A 841 -9.70 -65.58 12.39
C TRP A 841 -9.42 -66.04 13.82
N CYS A 842 -9.33 -65.10 14.76
CA CYS A 842 -9.24 -65.43 16.18
C CYS A 842 -10.54 -66.04 16.71
N CYS A 843 -10.47 -67.19 17.40
CA CYS A 843 -11.65 -67.77 18.07
C CYS A 843 -12.09 -67.03 19.35
N HIS A 844 -11.40 -65.95 19.73
CA HIS A 844 -11.64 -65.19 20.97
C HIS A 844 -12.07 -63.73 20.74
N CYS A 845 -11.94 -63.19 19.52
CA CYS A 845 -12.29 -61.80 19.20
C CYS A 845 -12.49 -61.58 17.69
N THR A 846 -13.10 -60.46 17.31
CA THR A 846 -13.37 -60.08 15.91
C THR A 846 -12.14 -59.49 15.20
N SER A 847 -11.01 -60.21 15.23
CA SER A 847 -9.77 -59.85 14.51
C SER A 847 -9.25 -61.03 13.70
N GLY A 848 -9.03 -60.81 12.40
CA GLY A 848 -8.24 -61.67 11.54
C GLY A 848 -6.78 -61.20 11.39
N PHE A 849 -5.85 -62.11 11.12
CA PHE A 849 -4.43 -61.82 10.91
C PHE A 849 -3.72 -62.98 10.17
N ILE A 850 -2.55 -62.73 9.59
CA ILE A 850 -1.73 -63.75 8.91
C ILE A 850 -0.91 -64.55 9.93
N ASN A 851 -0.79 -65.87 9.74
CA ASN A 851 0.05 -66.77 10.54
C ASN A 851 1.29 -67.21 9.76
N ASP A 852 2.30 -66.33 9.65
CA ASP A 852 3.49 -66.58 8.82
C ASP A 852 4.27 -67.84 9.20
N GLY A 853 4.34 -68.15 10.50
CA GLY A 853 5.23 -69.19 11.04
C GLY A 853 4.75 -70.64 10.96
N ASP A 854 3.59 -70.91 10.33
CA ASP A 854 2.99 -72.25 10.18
C ASP A 854 2.80 -73.05 11.49
N GLN A 855 2.83 -72.36 12.64
CA GLN A 855 2.71 -72.99 13.95
C GLN A 855 1.26 -73.35 14.26
N LEU A 856 1.04 -74.55 14.80
CA LEU A 856 -0.28 -75.01 15.24
C LEU A 856 -0.82 -74.18 16.42
N LYS A 857 0.04 -73.73 17.35
CA LYS A 857 -0.32 -72.78 18.42
C LYS A 857 -0.13 -71.35 17.91
N VAL A 858 -1.24 -70.62 17.77
CA VAL A 858 -1.26 -69.24 17.29
C VAL A 858 -1.77 -68.33 18.39
N THR A 859 -1.13 -67.19 18.60
CA THR A 859 -1.55 -66.17 19.58
C THR A 859 -2.05 -64.94 18.85
N CYS A 860 -3.30 -64.52 19.12
CA CYS A 860 -3.87 -63.37 18.45
C CYS A 860 -3.17 -62.06 18.86
N PRO A 861 -2.69 -61.23 17.90
CA PRO A 861 -2.06 -59.95 18.22
C PRO A 861 -2.98 -59.00 19.02
N SER A 862 -4.27 -58.95 18.67
CA SER A 862 -5.24 -58.04 19.29
C SER A 862 -5.61 -58.41 20.72
N CYS A 863 -5.98 -59.68 20.98
CA CYS A 863 -6.50 -60.10 22.30
C CYS A 863 -5.51 -60.92 23.13
N ARG A 864 -4.29 -61.20 22.60
CA ARG A 864 -3.18 -61.95 23.24
C ARG A 864 -3.52 -63.36 23.75
N LYS A 865 -4.66 -63.93 23.37
CA LYS A 865 -5.06 -65.32 23.70
C LYS A 865 -4.60 -66.28 22.62
N SER A 866 -4.18 -67.48 23.03
CA SER A 866 -3.77 -68.55 22.11
C SER A 866 -4.94 -69.45 21.68
N PHE A 867 -4.83 -70.01 20.48
CA PHE A 867 -5.75 -70.99 19.90
C PHE A 867 -5.02 -71.88 18.88
N CYS A 868 -5.63 -72.99 18.51
CA CYS A 868 -5.08 -73.89 17.49
C CYS A 868 -5.46 -73.42 16.08
N ALA A 869 -4.49 -73.27 15.18
CA ALA A 869 -4.71 -72.90 13.77
C ALA A 869 -5.70 -73.85 13.06
N GLN A 870 -5.50 -75.15 13.25
CA GLN A 870 -6.17 -76.20 12.49
C GLN A 870 -7.59 -76.50 13.01
N CYS A 871 -7.76 -76.68 14.33
CA CYS A 871 -9.06 -77.02 14.92
C CYS A 871 -9.82 -75.82 15.52
N LYS A 872 -9.24 -74.61 15.47
CA LYS A 872 -9.83 -73.32 15.91
C LYS A 872 -10.32 -73.29 17.36
N LYS A 873 -9.86 -74.22 18.20
CA LYS A 873 -10.15 -74.28 19.65
C LYS A 873 -9.16 -73.43 20.45
N ALA A 874 -9.64 -72.85 21.55
CA ALA A 874 -8.81 -72.13 22.53
C ALA A 874 -7.71 -73.03 23.12
N LEU A 875 -6.54 -72.46 23.38
CA LEU A 875 -5.45 -73.10 24.10
C LEU A 875 -5.23 -72.38 25.43
N PHE A 876 -5.45 -73.09 26.54
CA PHE A 876 -5.13 -72.63 27.89
C PHE A 876 -3.63 -72.81 28.18
N SER A 877 -3.11 -72.16 29.22
CA SER A 877 -1.67 -71.90 29.42
C SER A 877 -0.78 -73.15 29.38
N ASP A 878 -1.26 -74.26 29.93
CA ASP A 878 -0.41 -75.40 30.34
C ASP A 878 -0.61 -76.66 29.49
N LEU A 879 -1.37 -76.58 28.39
CA LEU A 879 -1.55 -77.69 27.44
C LEU A 879 -0.56 -77.61 26.28
N THR A 880 0.28 -78.64 26.15
CA THR A 880 1.14 -78.85 24.98
C THR A 880 0.29 -79.28 23.77
N VAL A 881 0.74 -78.90 22.57
CA VAL A 881 -0.04 -79.04 21.33
C VAL A 881 -0.30 -80.51 20.93
N GLN A 882 0.42 -81.46 21.53
CA GLN A 882 0.32 -82.89 21.21
C GLN A 882 -1.00 -83.55 21.64
N GLU A 883 -1.76 -82.98 22.58
CA GLU A 883 -2.98 -83.61 23.12
C GLU A 883 -4.29 -83.22 22.41
N VAL A 884 -4.25 -82.37 21.37
CA VAL A 884 -5.46 -81.85 20.69
C VAL A 884 -5.59 -82.34 19.23
N LEU A 885 -5.07 -83.54 18.95
CA LEU A 885 -5.38 -84.31 17.74
C LEU A 885 -6.53 -85.28 18.01
N PRO A 886 -7.67 -85.18 17.29
CA PRO A 886 -8.68 -86.24 17.31
C PRO A 886 -8.19 -87.48 16.53
N ARG A 887 -8.73 -88.64 16.89
CA ARG A 887 -8.86 -89.80 15.99
C ARG A 887 -10.04 -89.59 15.03
#